data_AF-H2YMN1-F1
#
_entry.id   AF-H2YMN1-F1
#
_cell.length_a   1.000
_cell.length_b   1.000
_cell.length_c   1.000
_cell.angle_alpha   90.00
_cell.angle_beta   90.00
_cell.angle_gamma   90.00
#
_symmetry.space_group_name_H-M   'P 1'
#
loop_
_entity.id
_entity.type
_entity.pdbx_description
1 polymer ?
#
loop_
_entity_poly.entity_id
_entity_poly.type
_entity_poly.pdbx_seq_one_letter_code
_entity_poly.pdbx_strand_id
1 'polypeptide(L)'
;MALCLSDSETSMLTSPLLVDSWASTFNDLRQRGKFCDVVIKVQDIRYPVHRLVLCACSDYFSALFDGGWGSGEKQEIELSGISPEIMTSLLNYAYTGQVIITSQNVEELLPAADKFLVDYVKQKCCAFLKKQLTPLNCIGIRQYARSFFCPKLVEAAHNFILYNFEEVIQKSPEYLMMNFNDVHQLISDDRLNVRLEETVCEAVFRWIRHDKMGRISNLCVLLKGVRMGLLDPEYFMTKLKGNFLESMGECRGLIKDAMKVVCDLHAYDNNTISPHGNLFSALIRPRLPFEILFAIGGWSGGSPTNAIEAYDPRAESWLNASTIPVADIPRAYHGVAFVKGFVYVIGGFDGVNYFNTVRRFNVATFEWVEEPQMLHKRCYISVAVLHNKIYALGGMNGSDRLNSAESYDPVHKIWTILPDMNESRSDSSATSLNGRVYIAGGFNGQECLFTAEFYDPGTSVWTRITPMRSRRSGVSIVSFHSMVYAVGGFDGVNRLRHAEAYCPRTNTWRNIASMNKPRSNFGIEVIDDQLLVVGGYNGHQTSWDVEAYDDTANEWYEIKDMHICRSALSCCVMSGVPYDVIKRYCVPRDPTSSSRDTLDGATSSINAEDAVLSERSGITTDDEEDQVLHQPEALRAEHDLEDSDVDEMDESESNL
;
A
#
# COMPACT_ATOMS: atom_id res chain seq x y z
N MET A 1 -26.10 -14.64 -15.43
CA MET A 1 -25.85 -13.28 -14.89
C MET A 1 -24.79 -12.70 -15.81
N ALA A 2 -25.11 -11.68 -16.61
CA ALA A 2 -24.15 -11.06 -17.52
C ALA A 2 -23.15 -10.21 -16.71
N LEU A 3 -21.86 -10.26 -17.03
CA LEU A 3 -20.77 -9.72 -16.20
C LEU A 3 -20.54 -8.20 -16.34
N CYS A 4 -21.44 -7.44 -16.98
CA CYS A 4 -21.35 -5.97 -17.13
C CYS A 4 -19.90 -5.47 -17.38
N LEU A 5 -19.34 -5.83 -18.54
CA LEU A 5 -17.97 -5.52 -18.94
C LEU A 5 -17.92 -4.24 -19.80
N SER A 6 -16.78 -3.53 -19.80
CA SER A 6 -16.61 -2.29 -20.59
C SER A 6 -16.03 -2.56 -21.98
N ASP A 7 -16.43 -1.78 -22.99
CA ASP A 7 -16.15 -2.05 -24.42
C ASP A 7 -14.82 -1.48 -24.96
N SER A 8 -13.92 -0.98 -24.10
CA SER A 8 -12.76 -0.19 -24.57
C SER A 8 -11.43 -0.94 -24.69
N GLU A 9 -11.35 -2.24 -24.38
CA GLU A 9 -10.08 -2.98 -24.39
C GLU A 9 -10.13 -4.27 -25.23
N THR A 10 -9.28 -4.33 -26.27
CA THR A 10 -9.01 -5.55 -27.03
C THR A 10 -7.61 -6.04 -26.70
N SER A 11 -7.45 -7.32 -26.35
CA SER A 11 -6.13 -7.93 -26.13
C SER A 11 -5.83 -8.99 -27.19
N MET A 12 -4.72 -8.82 -27.92
CA MET A 12 -4.15 -9.79 -28.84
C MET A 12 -2.92 -10.40 -28.19
N LEU A 13 -2.85 -11.72 -28.12
CA LEU A 13 -1.81 -12.43 -27.37
C LEU A 13 -1.22 -13.55 -28.23
N THR A 14 0.10 -13.69 -28.23
CA THR A 14 0.84 -14.79 -28.87
C THR A 14 1.29 -15.82 -27.83
N SER A 15 1.28 -17.10 -28.20
CA SER A 15 1.81 -18.22 -27.42
C SER A 15 3.25 -18.53 -27.84
N PRO A 16 4.15 -18.93 -26.90
CA PRO A 16 5.50 -19.38 -27.23
C PRO A 16 5.58 -20.80 -27.81
N LEU A 17 4.46 -21.51 -27.95
CA LEU A 17 4.41 -22.95 -28.26
C LEU A 17 4.60 -23.29 -29.76
N LEU A 18 4.52 -22.32 -30.66
CA LEU A 18 4.57 -22.55 -32.10
C LEU A 18 5.64 -21.68 -32.77
N VAL A 19 6.49 -22.30 -33.59
CA VAL A 19 7.40 -21.57 -34.49
C VAL A 19 6.55 -20.91 -35.57
N ASP A 20 6.65 -19.59 -35.74
CA ASP A 20 5.78 -18.76 -36.62
C ASP A 20 5.62 -19.31 -38.06
N SER A 21 6.67 -19.98 -38.58
CA SER A 21 6.66 -20.58 -39.92
C SER A 21 5.75 -21.83 -40.03
N TRP A 22 5.62 -22.61 -38.96
CA TRP A 22 4.80 -23.83 -38.94
C TRP A 22 3.32 -23.49 -38.70
N ALA A 23 3.05 -22.57 -37.77
CA ALA A 23 1.71 -22.08 -37.47
C ALA A 23 1.00 -21.54 -38.72
N SER A 24 1.69 -20.68 -39.48
CA SER A 24 1.16 -20.12 -40.74
C SER A 24 0.90 -21.20 -41.79
N THR A 25 1.80 -22.17 -41.93
CA THR A 25 1.65 -23.29 -42.89
C THR A 25 0.48 -24.21 -42.52
N PHE A 26 0.35 -24.63 -41.26
CA PHE A 26 -0.75 -25.49 -40.83
C PHE A 26 -2.10 -24.79 -40.91
N ASN A 27 -2.16 -23.49 -40.62
CA ASN A 27 -3.39 -22.72 -40.74
C ASN A 27 -3.83 -22.56 -42.21
N ASP A 28 -2.89 -22.31 -43.14
CA ASP A 28 -3.19 -22.27 -44.59
C ASP A 28 -3.67 -23.64 -45.11
N LEU A 29 -3.03 -24.74 -44.69
CA LEU A 29 -3.46 -26.10 -45.04
C LEU A 29 -4.87 -26.39 -44.52
N ARG A 30 -5.20 -25.97 -43.29
CA ARG A 30 -6.55 -26.10 -42.71
C ARG A 30 -7.58 -25.32 -43.50
N GLN A 31 -7.32 -24.06 -43.83
CA GLN A 31 -8.23 -23.21 -44.60
C GLN A 31 -8.51 -23.77 -46.00
N ARG A 32 -7.53 -24.44 -46.60
CA ARG A 32 -7.67 -25.15 -47.89
C ARG A 32 -8.24 -26.56 -47.75
N GLY A 33 -8.54 -27.03 -46.54
CA GLY A 33 -9.06 -28.37 -46.25
C GLY A 33 -8.10 -29.51 -46.61
N LYS A 34 -6.79 -29.24 -46.71
CA LYS A 34 -5.77 -30.23 -47.06
C LYS A 34 -5.27 -30.95 -45.82
N PHE A 35 -5.12 -32.28 -45.92
CA PHE A 35 -4.64 -33.17 -44.85
C PHE A 35 -5.47 -33.19 -43.55
N CYS A 36 -6.61 -32.50 -43.50
CA CYS A 36 -7.56 -32.60 -42.39
C CYS A 36 -8.14 -34.03 -42.31
N ASP A 37 -7.94 -34.66 -41.16
CA ASP A 37 -8.25 -36.05 -40.83
C ASP A 37 -9.48 -36.19 -39.91
N VAL A 38 -10.04 -35.07 -39.43
CA VAL A 38 -11.27 -35.02 -38.65
C VAL A 38 -12.07 -33.75 -38.97
N VAL A 39 -13.40 -33.81 -38.83
CA VAL A 39 -14.30 -32.68 -38.96
C VAL A 39 -14.98 -32.44 -37.61
N ILE A 40 -14.80 -31.26 -37.03
CA ILE A 40 -15.58 -30.85 -35.85
C ILE A 40 -16.84 -30.15 -36.35
N LYS A 41 -18.00 -30.63 -35.95
CA LYS A 41 -19.29 -29.99 -36.21
C LYS A 41 -19.75 -29.25 -34.95
N VAL A 42 -20.01 -27.96 -35.07
CA VAL A 42 -20.61 -27.13 -34.02
C VAL A 42 -21.85 -26.48 -34.62
N GLN A 43 -23.02 -26.83 -34.10
CA GLN A 43 -24.30 -26.45 -34.72
C GLN A 43 -24.30 -26.84 -36.21
N ASP A 44 -24.59 -25.91 -37.12
CA ASP A 44 -24.63 -26.18 -38.57
C ASP A 44 -23.28 -25.94 -39.29
N ILE A 45 -22.22 -25.58 -38.55
CA ILE A 45 -20.90 -25.27 -39.12
C ILE A 45 -19.93 -26.44 -38.94
N ARG A 46 -19.26 -26.80 -40.04
CA ARG A 46 -18.27 -27.88 -40.12
C ARG A 46 -16.85 -27.32 -40.24
N TYR A 47 -15.98 -27.76 -39.35
CA TYR A 47 -14.58 -27.36 -39.27
C TYR A 47 -13.65 -28.54 -39.61
N PRO A 48 -13.10 -28.62 -40.83
CA PRO A 48 -12.07 -29.61 -41.15
C PRO A 48 -10.77 -29.24 -40.43
N VAL A 49 -10.23 -30.15 -39.62
CA VAL A 49 -9.06 -29.90 -38.76
C VAL A 49 -8.12 -31.12 -38.75
N HIS A 50 -6.90 -30.89 -38.29
CA HIS A 50 -5.88 -31.91 -38.04
C HIS A 50 -5.92 -32.36 -36.58
N ARG A 51 -6.07 -33.67 -36.32
CA ARG A 51 -6.09 -34.24 -34.96
C ARG A 51 -4.86 -33.85 -34.16
N LEU A 52 -3.67 -33.99 -34.77
CA LEU A 52 -2.38 -33.70 -34.13
C LEU A 52 -2.29 -32.27 -33.59
N VAL A 53 -2.79 -31.28 -34.34
CA VAL A 53 -2.75 -29.86 -33.90
C VAL A 53 -3.63 -29.65 -32.67
N LEU A 54 -4.81 -30.28 -32.65
CA LEU A 54 -5.73 -30.20 -31.52
C LEU A 54 -5.21 -30.96 -30.30
N CYS A 55 -4.66 -32.17 -30.47
CA CYS A 55 -3.98 -32.93 -29.42
C CYS A 55 -2.86 -32.11 -28.76
N ALA A 56 -2.02 -31.49 -29.59
CA ALA A 56 -0.90 -30.69 -29.10
C ALA A 56 -1.35 -29.45 -28.31
N CYS A 57 -2.57 -28.97 -28.55
CA CYS A 57 -3.12 -27.79 -27.91
C CYS A 57 -3.98 -28.10 -26.67
N SER A 58 -4.45 -29.34 -26.51
CA SER A 58 -5.51 -29.68 -25.55
C SER A 58 -5.54 -31.16 -25.22
N ASP A 59 -5.45 -31.45 -23.92
CA ASP A 59 -5.55 -32.82 -23.38
C ASP A 59 -6.96 -33.41 -23.58
N TYR A 60 -7.99 -32.56 -23.65
CA TYR A 60 -9.35 -33.02 -23.96
C TYR A 60 -9.40 -33.65 -25.34
N PHE A 61 -8.82 -32.99 -26.36
CA PHE A 61 -8.81 -33.53 -27.71
C PHE A 61 -7.89 -34.75 -27.83
N SER A 62 -6.76 -34.78 -27.11
CA SER A 62 -5.92 -35.98 -27.01
C SER A 62 -6.70 -37.18 -26.49
N ALA A 63 -7.39 -37.05 -25.35
CA ALA A 63 -8.22 -38.12 -24.79
C ALA A 63 -9.39 -38.50 -25.70
N LEU A 64 -10.03 -37.52 -26.34
CA LEU A 64 -11.14 -37.75 -27.27
C LEU A 64 -10.71 -38.60 -28.47
N PHE A 65 -9.51 -38.34 -29.02
CA PHE A 65 -9.01 -39.08 -30.17
C PHE A 65 -8.36 -40.42 -29.79
N ASP A 66 -7.79 -40.55 -28.60
CA ASP A 66 -7.23 -41.81 -28.07
C ASP A 66 -8.31 -42.84 -27.73
N GLY A 67 -9.54 -42.41 -27.43
CA GLY A 67 -10.67 -43.25 -27.01
C GLY A 67 -11.23 -44.25 -28.06
N GLY A 68 -10.48 -44.60 -29.10
CA GLY A 68 -10.86 -45.66 -30.04
C GLY A 68 -11.88 -45.26 -31.11
N TRP A 69 -11.96 -43.97 -31.43
CA TRP A 69 -12.81 -43.43 -32.48
C TRP A 69 -12.20 -43.74 -33.86
N GLY A 70 -12.48 -44.96 -34.33
CA GLY A 70 -12.61 -45.40 -35.73
C GLY A 70 -11.48 -45.06 -36.71
N SER A 71 -10.66 -46.06 -37.03
CA SER A 71 -9.82 -46.12 -38.21
C SER A 71 -10.67 -46.26 -39.50
N GLY A 72 -11.05 -45.14 -40.14
CA GLY A 72 -11.60 -45.16 -41.50
C GLY A 72 -12.60 -44.06 -41.83
N GLU A 73 -12.27 -43.28 -42.88
CA GLU A 73 -12.97 -42.10 -43.44
C GLU A 73 -13.20 -40.91 -42.49
N LYS A 74 -13.14 -39.69 -43.04
CA LYS A 74 -13.15 -38.40 -42.31
C LYS A 74 -14.22 -38.39 -41.21
N GLN A 75 -13.78 -38.59 -39.98
CA GLN A 75 -14.67 -38.73 -38.85
C GLN A 75 -15.24 -37.38 -38.47
N GLU A 76 -16.56 -37.30 -38.35
CA GLU A 76 -17.26 -36.09 -37.93
C GLU A 76 -17.65 -36.21 -36.45
N ILE A 77 -17.22 -35.23 -35.66
CA ILE A 77 -17.48 -35.17 -34.21
C ILE A 77 -18.32 -33.93 -33.93
N GLU A 78 -19.51 -34.14 -33.36
CA GLU A 78 -20.41 -33.06 -32.99
C GLU A 78 -20.12 -32.59 -31.56
N LEU A 79 -19.76 -31.31 -31.40
CA LEU A 79 -19.54 -30.67 -30.10
C LEU A 79 -20.72 -29.76 -29.79
N SER A 80 -21.42 -30.04 -28.69
CA SER A 80 -22.56 -29.25 -28.21
C SER A 80 -22.15 -28.23 -27.16
N GLY A 81 -22.97 -27.18 -26.98
CA GLY A 81 -22.82 -26.19 -25.90
C GLY A 81 -21.69 -25.17 -26.11
N ILE A 82 -21.28 -24.94 -27.37
CA ILE A 82 -20.37 -23.86 -27.76
C ILE A 82 -20.91 -23.16 -29.01
N SER A 83 -20.72 -21.84 -29.11
CA SER A 83 -21.05 -21.06 -30.30
C SER A 83 -19.98 -21.21 -31.40
N PRO A 84 -20.35 -21.16 -32.68
CA PRO A 84 -19.39 -21.26 -33.78
C PRO A 84 -18.27 -20.22 -33.72
N GLU A 85 -18.55 -19.02 -33.23
CA GLU A 85 -17.59 -17.91 -33.09
C GLU A 85 -16.49 -18.24 -32.07
N ILE A 86 -16.86 -18.84 -30.93
CA ILE A 86 -15.91 -19.23 -29.88
C ILE A 86 -15.11 -20.45 -30.34
N MET A 87 -15.73 -21.41 -31.03
CA MET A 87 -15.00 -22.53 -31.63
C MET A 87 -13.96 -22.03 -32.64
N THR A 88 -14.35 -21.07 -33.50
CA THR A 88 -13.42 -20.44 -34.45
C THR A 88 -12.26 -19.76 -33.74
N SER A 89 -12.52 -19.08 -32.61
CA SER A 89 -11.48 -18.42 -31.81
C SER A 89 -10.50 -19.43 -31.21
N LEU A 90 -10.99 -20.55 -30.67
CA LEU A 90 -10.14 -21.63 -30.14
C LEU A 90 -9.34 -22.35 -31.23
N LEU A 91 -9.94 -22.56 -32.41
CA LEU A 91 -9.22 -23.12 -33.55
C LEU A 91 -8.16 -22.16 -34.07
N ASN A 92 -8.45 -20.87 -34.16
CA ASN A 92 -7.44 -19.88 -34.53
C ASN A 92 -6.27 -19.94 -33.53
N TYR A 93 -6.55 -19.99 -32.24
CA TYR A 93 -5.52 -20.18 -31.22
C TYR A 93 -4.70 -21.46 -31.43
N ALA A 94 -5.34 -22.61 -31.67
CA ALA A 94 -4.63 -23.87 -31.86
C ALA A 94 -3.66 -23.85 -33.06
N TYR A 95 -3.98 -23.07 -34.11
CA TYR A 95 -3.18 -23.00 -35.33
C TYR A 95 -2.21 -21.83 -35.39
N THR A 96 -2.51 -20.71 -34.75
CA THR A 96 -1.70 -19.48 -34.81
C THR A 96 -1.01 -19.14 -33.48
N GLY A 97 -1.40 -19.79 -32.40
CA GLY A 97 -1.02 -19.40 -31.04
C GLY A 97 -1.67 -18.09 -30.59
N GLN A 98 -2.62 -17.53 -31.36
CA GLN A 98 -3.24 -16.23 -31.08
C GLN A 98 -4.73 -16.34 -30.80
N VAL A 99 -5.17 -15.63 -29.76
CA VAL A 99 -6.59 -15.46 -29.42
C VAL A 99 -6.86 -13.99 -29.12
N ILE A 100 -8.01 -13.50 -29.56
CA ILE A 100 -8.49 -12.14 -29.25
C ILE A 100 -9.54 -12.26 -28.16
N ILE A 101 -9.31 -11.61 -27.02
CA ILE A 101 -10.25 -11.60 -25.89
C ILE A 101 -10.87 -10.21 -25.80
N THR A 102 -12.21 -10.19 -25.72
CA THR A 102 -13.07 -9.00 -25.70
C THR A 102 -14.12 -9.11 -24.60
N SER A 103 -14.78 -8.00 -24.26
CA SER A 103 -15.90 -7.98 -23.30
C SER A 103 -17.07 -8.86 -23.77
N GLN A 104 -17.30 -8.99 -25.07
CA GLN A 104 -18.43 -9.74 -25.62
C GLN A 104 -18.16 -11.26 -25.67
N ASN A 105 -16.91 -11.68 -25.86
CA ASN A 105 -16.59 -13.10 -26.04
C ASN A 105 -16.12 -13.80 -24.76
N VAL A 106 -15.59 -13.09 -23.76
CA VAL A 106 -14.92 -13.71 -22.61
C VAL A 106 -15.86 -14.59 -21.76
N GLU A 107 -17.14 -14.22 -21.69
CA GLU A 107 -18.19 -14.98 -20.96
C GLU A 107 -18.44 -16.37 -21.55
N GLU A 108 -18.28 -16.54 -22.86
CA GLU A 108 -18.42 -17.83 -23.54
C GLU A 108 -17.07 -18.51 -23.80
N LEU A 109 -15.99 -17.73 -23.94
CA LEU A 109 -14.65 -18.22 -24.21
C LEU A 109 -14.03 -18.91 -23.00
N LEU A 110 -14.20 -18.37 -21.79
CA LEU A 110 -13.65 -18.97 -20.57
C LEU A 110 -14.22 -20.37 -20.29
N PRO A 111 -15.55 -20.59 -20.34
CA PRO A 111 -16.16 -21.92 -20.13
C PRO A 111 -15.76 -22.90 -21.24
N ALA A 112 -15.65 -22.42 -22.48
CA ALA A 112 -15.18 -23.23 -23.60
C ALA A 112 -13.72 -23.66 -23.43
N ALA A 113 -12.84 -22.73 -23.04
CA ALA A 113 -11.44 -23.03 -22.77
C ALA A 113 -11.28 -24.01 -21.60
N ASP A 114 -12.10 -23.88 -20.55
CA ASP A 114 -12.13 -24.83 -19.43
C ASP A 114 -12.63 -26.21 -19.88
N LYS A 115 -13.75 -26.27 -20.59
CA LYS A 115 -14.33 -27.52 -21.13
C LYS A 115 -13.34 -28.29 -22.00
N PHE A 116 -12.60 -27.59 -22.84
CA PHE A 116 -11.63 -28.18 -23.76
C PHE A 116 -10.20 -28.20 -23.21
N LEU A 117 -10.00 -27.93 -21.92
CA LEU A 117 -8.68 -27.98 -21.27
C LEU A 117 -7.60 -27.15 -22.00
N VAL A 118 -7.97 -25.97 -22.50
CA VAL A 118 -7.07 -25.02 -23.14
C VAL A 118 -6.58 -24.02 -22.08
N ASP A 119 -5.70 -24.50 -21.21
CA ASP A 119 -5.30 -23.79 -19.98
C ASP A 119 -4.75 -22.39 -20.22
N TYR A 120 -3.95 -22.20 -21.27
CA TYR A 120 -3.38 -20.87 -21.57
C TYR A 120 -4.49 -19.86 -21.89
N VAL A 121 -5.49 -20.24 -22.70
CA VAL A 121 -6.63 -19.37 -23.02
C VAL A 121 -7.45 -19.11 -21.75
N LYS A 122 -7.72 -20.14 -20.93
CA LYS A 122 -8.39 -19.98 -19.63
C LYS A 122 -7.67 -18.97 -18.73
N GLN A 123 -6.34 -19.09 -18.60
CA GLN A 123 -5.52 -18.16 -17.81
C GLN A 123 -5.57 -16.74 -18.35
N LYS A 124 -5.55 -16.55 -19.68
CA LYS A 124 -5.65 -15.23 -20.30
C LYS A 124 -7.04 -14.61 -20.14
N CYS A 125 -8.12 -15.39 -20.26
CA CYS A 125 -9.47 -14.93 -19.93
C CYS A 125 -9.56 -14.47 -18.46
N CYS A 126 -8.97 -15.22 -17.53
CA CYS A 126 -8.92 -14.81 -16.12
C CYS A 126 -8.15 -13.49 -15.92
N ALA A 127 -7.02 -13.33 -16.61
CA ALA A 127 -6.23 -12.11 -16.56
C ALA A 127 -6.98 -10.89 -17.15
N PHE A 128 -7.77 -11.11 -18.21
CA PHE A 128 -8.64 -10.09 -18.80
C PHE A 128 -9.74 -9.68 -17.81
N LEU A 129 -10.48 -10.64 -17.24
CA LEU A 129 -11.53 -10.36 -16.24
C LEU A 129 -10.99 -9.65 -15.00
N LYS A 130 -9.78 -10.01 -14.54
CA LYS A 130 -9.14 -9.33 -13.41
C LYS A 130 -8.91 -7.83 -13.68
N LYS A 131 -8.58 -7.44 -14.90
CA LYS A 131 -8.39 -6.02 -15.28
C LYS A 131 -9.70 -5.24 -15.39
N GLN A 132 -10.80 -5.94 -15.63
CA GLN A 132 -12.14 -5.38 -15.83
C GLN A 132 -12.99 -5.37 -14.55
N LEU A 133 -12.38 -5.62 -13.38
CA LEU A 133 -13.07 -5.55 -12.09
C LEU A 133 -13.51 -4.12 -11.81
N THR A 134 -14.80 -3.97 -11.55
CA THR A 134 -15.44 -2.72 -11.13
C THR A 134 -16.31 -2.97 -9.91
N PRO A 135 -16.68 -1.92 -9.15
CA PRO A 135 -17.59 -2.04 -8.03
C PRO A 135 -18.95 -2.66 -8.42
N LEU A 136 -19.36 -2.53 -9.69
CA LEU A 136 -20.63 -3.07 -10.20
C LEU A 136 -20.59 -4.58 -10.45
N ASN A 137 -19.50 -5.09 -11.04
CA ASN A 137 -19.41 -6.46 -11.57
C ASN A 137 -18.56 -7.42 -10.73
N CYS A 138 -17.84 -6.93 -9.71
CA CYS A 138 -16.87 -7.73 -8.96
C CYS A 138 -17.49 -8.96 -8.25
N ILE A 139 -18.73 -8.85 -7.77
CA ILE A 139 -19.46 -9.95 -7.12
C ILE A 139 -19.81 -11.04 -8.14
N GLY A 140 -20.35 -10.64 -9.30
CA GLY A 140 -20.66 -11.51 -10.43
C GLY A 140 -19.43 -12.21 -10.98
N ILE A 141 -18.32 -11.48 -11.19
CA ILE A 141 -17.04 -12.04 -11.64
C ILE A 141 -16.51 -13.03 -10.59
N ARG A 142 -16.59 -12.73 -9.30
CA ARG A 142 -16.18 -13.65 -8.23
C ARG A 142 -16.98 -14.96 -8.28
N GLN A 143 -18.29 -14.87 -8.45
CA GLN A 143 -19.16 -16.05 -8.49
C GLN A 143 -18.95 -16.86 -9.78
N TYR A 144 -18.80 -16.18 -10.90
CA TYR A 144 -18.48 -16.78 -12.19
C TYR A 144 -17.14 -17.52 -12.13
N ALA A 145 -16.10 -16.91 -11.57
CA ALA A 145 -14.80 -17.54 -11.39
C ALA A 145 -14.83 -18.77 -10.47
N ARG A 146 -15.71 -18.80 -9.46
CA ARG A 146 -15.93 -19.97 -8.61
C ARG A 146 -16.52 -21.14 -9.40
N SER A 147 -17.48 -20.89 -10.30
CA SER A 147 -18.12 -21.93 -11.12
C SER A 147 -17.15 -22.65 -12.06
N PHE A 148 -16.05 -22.01 -12.47
CA PHE A 148 -15.03 -22.58 -13.38
C PHE A 148 -13.70 -22.88 -12.68
N PHE A 149 -13.71 -22.97 -11.34
CA PHE A 149 -12.55 -23.31 -10.52
C PHE A 149 -11.31 -22.44 -10.83
N CYS A 150 -11.50 -21.12 -10.88
CA CYS A 150 -10.45 -20.14 -11.12
C CYS A 150 -10.03 -19.44 -9.82
N PRO A 151 -9.30 -20.10 -8.89
CA PRO A 151 -9.09 -19.60 -7.53
C PRO A 151 -8.39 -18.23 -7.48
N LYS A 152 -7.40 -18.00 -8.36
CA LYS A 152 -6.68 -16.72 -8.45
C LYS A 152 -7.59 -15.54 -8.82
N LEU A 153 -8.60 -15.78 -9.67
CA LEU A 153 -9.57 -14.75 -10.05
C LEU A 153 -10.61 -14.54 -8.94
N VAL A 154 -11.05 -15.61 -8.28
CA VAL A 154 -11.94 -15.54 -7.11
C VAL A 154 -11.30 -14.70 -5.99
N GLU A 155 -10.04 -14.97 -5.68
CA GLU A 155 -9.27 -14.24 -4.68
C GLU A 155 -9.07 -12.77 -5.08
N ALA A 156 -8.70 -12.51 -6.33
CA ALA A 156 -8.55 -11.14 -6.82
C ALA A 156 -9.87 -10.35 -6.74
N ALA A 157 -10.99 -10.94 -7.14
CA ALA A 157 -12.31 -10.31 -7.05
C ALA A 157 -12.76 -10.15 -5.58
N HIS A 158 -12.46 -11.11 -4.71
CA HIS A 158 -12.74 -10.99 -3.28
C HIS A 158 -11.95 -9.86 -2.62
N ASN A 159 -10.64 -9.77 -2.87
CA ASN A 159 -9.80 -8.69 -2.35
C ASN A 159 -10.25 -7.32 -2.91
N PHE A 160 -10.70 -7.26 -4.16
CA PHE A 160 -11.29 -6.05 -4.74
C PHE A 160 -12.57 -5.62 -4.01
N ILE A 161 -13.46 -6.57 -3.67
CA ILE A 161 -14.67 -6.29 -2.89
C ILE A 161 -14.31 -5.76 -1.50
N LEU A 162 -13.33 -6.38 -0.82
CA LEU A 162 -12.89 -5.94 0.50
C LEU A 162 -12.31 -4.52 0.46
N TYR A 163 -11.49 -4.22 -0.55
CA TYR A 163 -10.85 -2.91 -0.71
C TYR A 163 -11.84 -1.78 -1.04
N ASN A 164 -12.85 -2.05 -1.89
CA ASN A 164 -13.82 -1.07 -2.38
C ASN A 164 -15.21 -1.24 -1.75
N PHE A 165 -15.29 -1.80 -0.55
CA PHE A 165 -16.53 -2.30 0.02
C PHE A 165 -17.65 -1.23 0.09
N GLU A 166 -17.31 -0.02 0.53
CA GLU A 166 -18.27 1.09 0.63
C GLU A 166 -18.94 1.40 -0.72
N GLU A 167 -18.16 1.44 -1.81
CA GLU A 167 -18.67 1.69 -3.15
C GLU A 167 -19.45 0.49 -3.71
N VAL A 168 -18.99 -0.73 -3.46
CA VAL A 168 -19.65 -1.97 -3.89
C VAL A 168 -21.05 -2.08 -3.30
N ILE A 169 -21.21 -1.82 -1.99
CA ILE A 169 -22.53 -1.85 -1.34
C ILE A 169 -23.44 -0.82 -2.00
N GLN A 170 -22.96 0.40 -2.23
CA GLN A 170 -23.78 1.48 -2.79
C GLN A 170 -24.22 1.17 -4.22
N LYS A 171 -23.29 0.78 -5.09
CA LYS A 171 -23.51 0.70 -6.53
C LYS A 171 -24.00 -0.66 -7.02
N SER A 172 -23.55 -1.78 -6.44
CA SER A 172 -23.86 -3.11 -6.97
C SER A 172 -25.18 -3.66 -6.44
N PRO A 173 -26.17 -3.96 -7.30
CA PRO A 173 -27.38 -4.66 -6.88
C PRO A 173 -27.10 -6.13 -6.53
N GLU A 174 -26.01 -6.71 -7.05
CA GLU A 174 -25.65 -8.11 -6.84
C GLU A 174 -25.37 -8.42 -5.36
N TYR A 175 -24.95 -7.43 -4.58
CA TYR A 175 -24.77 -7.55 -3.13
C TYR A 175 -26.06 -8.04 -2.43
N LEU A 176 -27.23 -7.53 -2.84
CA LEU A 176 -28.51 -7.92 -2.23
C LEU A 176 -28.92 -9.36 -2.57
N MET A 177 -28.34 -9.92 -3.63
CA MET A 177 -28.57 -11.27 -4.12
C MET A 177 -27.59 -12.31 -3.54
N MET A 178 -26.58 -11.87 -2.80
CA MET A 178 -25.60 -12.77 -2.18
C MET A 178 -26.25 -13.69 -1.16
N ASN A 179 -25.73 -14.92 -1.06
CA ASN A 179 -26.15 -15.86 -0.03
C ASN A 179 -25.59 -15.47 1.35
N PHE A 180 -26.16 -16.05 2.41
CA PHE A 180 -25.76 -15.76 3.79
C PHE A 180 -24.27 -15.99 4.06
N ASN A 181 -23.71 -17.11 3.59
CA ASN A 181 -22.31 -17.47 3.88
C ASN A 181 -21.34 -16.44 3.30
N ASP A 182 -21.59 -15.96 2.08
CA ASP A 182 -20.74 -14.96 1.45
C ASP A 182 -20.83 -13.60 2.13
N VAL A 183 -22.02 -13.18 2.58
CA VAL A 183 -22.17 -11.93 3.35
C VAL A 183 -21.51 -12.07 4.72
N HIS A 184 -21.76 -13.17 5.43
CA HIS A 184 -21.13 -13.44 6.72
C HIS A 184 -19.60 -13.45 6.62
N GLN A 185 -19.05 -14.07 5.58
CA GLN A 185 -17.60 -14.06 5.33
C GLN A 185 -17.08 -12.63 5.13
N LEU A 186 -17.74 -11.81 4.31
CA LEU A 186 -17.32 -10.42 4.07
C LEU A 186 -17.37 -9.56 5.34
N ILE A 187 -18.50 -9.61 6.06
CA ILE A 187 -18.72 -8.77 7.25
C ILE A 187 -17.75 -9.15 8.37
N SER A 188 -17.41 -10.43 8.51
CA SER A 188 -16.51 -10.92 9.55
C SER A 188 -15.02 -10.74 9.21
N ASP A 189 -14.67 -10.41 7.96
CA ASP A 189 -13.28 -10.31 7.52
C ASP A 189 -12.60 -9.06 8.10
N ASP A 190 -11.50 -9.23 8.84
CA ASP A 190 -10.73 -8.12 9.40
C ASP A 190 -10.14 -7.21 8.31
N ARG A 191 -10.05 -7.68 7.07
CA ARG A 191 -9.54 -6.94 5.90
C ARG A 191 -10.61 -6.10 5.21
N LEU A 192 -11.81 -6.00 5.76
CA LEU A 192 -12.86 -5.18 5.15
C LEU A 192 -12.47 -3.70 5.25
N ASN A 193 -12.27 -3.01 4.11
CA ASN A 193 -11.88 -1.61 4.08
C ASN A 193 -13.10 -0.71 4.27
N VAL A 194 -13.27 -0.21 5.48
CA VAL A 194 -14.31 0.75 5.85
C VAL A 194 -13.73 1.77 6.80
N ARG A 195 -14.10 3.03 6.62
CA ARG A 195 -13.70 4.10 7.55
C ARG A 195 -14.46 4.01 8.86
N LEU A 196 -15.75 3.71 8.73
CA LEU A 196 -16.74 3.74 9.79
C LEU A 196 -17.49 2.40 9.84
N GLU A 197 -17.58 1.79 11.01
CA GLU A 197 -18.23 0.49 11.18
C GLU A 197 -19.76 0.56 11.00
N GLU A 198 -20.34 1.76 11.10
CA GLU A 198 -21.71 2.11 10.74
C GLU A 198 -22.03 1.67 9.30
N THR A 199 -21.06 1.81 8.40
CA THR A 199 -21.21 1.40 7.00
C THR A 199 -21.41 -0.10 6.87
N VAL A 200 -20.68 -0.89 7.66
CA VAL A 200 -20.84 -2.35 7.74
C VAL A 200 -22.21 -2.71 8.31
N CYS A 201 -22.61 -2.02 9.38
CA CYS A 201 -23.91 -2.22 10.03
C CYS A 201 -25.07 -1.93 9.06
N GLU A 202 -25.01 -0.82 8.33
CA GLU A 202 -26.04 -0.44 7.36
C GLU A 202 -26.05 -1.39 6.15
N ALA A 203 -24.90 -1.94 5.76
CA ALA A 203 -24.83 -2.97 4.72
C ALA A 203 -25.53 -4.27 5.13
N VAL A 204 -25.40 -4.68 6.40
CA VAL A 204 -26.16 -5.81 6.96
C VAL A 204 -27.65 -5.51 6.93
N PHE A 205 -28.08 -4.35 7.43
CA PHE A 205 -29.50 -3.98 7.42
C PHE A 205 -30.09 -3.91 6.03
N ARG A 206 -29.36 -3.36 5.05
CA ARG A 206 -29.81 -3.30 3.66
C ARG A 206 -30.00 -4.68 3.06
N TRP A 207 -29.10 -5.63 3.33
CA TRP A 207 -29.22 -7.01 2.87
C TRP A 207 -30.41 -7.74 3.52
N ILE A 208 -30.65 -7.52 4.82
CA ILE A 208 -31.81 -8.08 5.55
C ILE A 208 -33.13 -7.47 5.05
N ARG A 209 -33.19 -6.16 4.85
CA ARG A 209 -34.41 -5.45 4.38
C ARG A 209 -34.88 -5.95 3.01
N HIS A 210 -33.97 -6.40 2.15
CA HIS A 210 -34.31 -6.91 0.83
C HIS A 210 -35.17 -8.19 0.86
N ASP A 211 -34.94 -9.08 1.84
CA ASP A 211 -35.78 -10.25 2.10
C ASP A 211 -35.91 -10.47 3.61
N LYS A 212 -36.76 -9.65 4.22
CA LYS A 212 -36.92 -9.61 5.68
C LYS A 212 -37.35 -10.96 6.24
N MET A 213 -38.35 -11.60 5.62
CA MET A 213 -38.92 -12.84 6.17
C MET A 213 -37.94 -14.02 6.11
N GLY A 214 -37.15 -14.13 5.05
CA GLY A 214 -36.17 -15.21 4.90
C GLY A 214 -34.87 -14.99 5.67
N ARG A 215 -34.48 -13.73 5.92
CA ARG A 215 -33.13 -13.41 6.41
C ARG A 215 -33.06 -12.90 7.84
N ILE A 216 -34.18 -12.53 8.47
CA ILE A 216 -34.17 -11.91 9.81
C ILE A 216 -33.51 -12.80 10.88
N SER A 217 -33.63 -14.13 10.78
CA SER A 217 -32.98 -15.10 11.66
C SER A 217 -31.46 -15.06 11.60
N ASN A 218 -30.89 -14.57 10.50
CA ASN A 218 -29.44 -14.45 10.32
C ASN A 218 -28.86 -13.16 10.94
N LEU A 219 -29.70 -12.20 11.34
CA LEU A 219 -29.25 -10.89 11.79
C LEU A 219 -28.29 -10.98 12.97
N CYS A 220 -28.63 -11.76 14.01
CA CYS A 220 -27.79 -11.85 15.20
C CYS A 220 -26.44 -12.51 14.92
N VAL A 221 -26.32 -13.33 13.87
CA VAL A 221 -25.03 -13.91 13.45
C VAL A 221 -24.21 -12.88 12.69
N LEU A 222 -24.81 -12.13 11.77
CA LEU A 222 -24.11 -11.08 11.01
C LEU A 222 -23.62 -9.95 11.92
N LEU A 223 -24.42 -9.54 12.91
CA LEU A 223 -24.03 -8.50 13.87
C LEU A 223 -22.83 -8.88 14.73
N LYS A 224 -22.54 -10.18 14.93
CA LYS A 224 -21.30 -10.61 15.62
C LYS A 224 -20.03 -10.32 14.80
N GLY A 225 -20.16 -10.21 13.47
CA GLY A 225 -19.07 -9.79 12.59
C GLY A 225 -18.88 -8.27 12.54
N VAL A 226 -19.84 -7.50 13.07
CA VAL A 226 -19.76 -6.04 13.17
C VAL A 226 -18.99 -5.67 14.45
N ARG A 227 -18.01 -4.77 14.34
CA ARG A 227 -17.20 -4.25 15.46
C ARG A 227 -18.00 -3.22 16.27
N MET A 228 -19.11 -3.65 16.86
CA MET A 228 -20.11 -2.77 17.48
C MET A 228 -19.58 -1.86 18.59
N GLY A 229 -18.45 -2.21 19.22
CA GLY A 229 -17.81 -1.35 20.21
C GLY A 229 -17.08 -0.14 19.61
N LEU A 230 -16.95 -0.08 18.28
CA LEU A 230 -16.37 1.04 17.53
C LEU A 230 -17.43 1.90 16.83
N LEU A 231 -18.71 1.66 17.11
CA LEU A 231 -19.80 2.49 16.58
C LEU A 231 -19.94 3.77 17.39
N ASP A 232 -20.28 4.86 16.70
CA ASP A 232 -20.67 6.11 17.30
C ASP A 232 -21.84 5.90 18.30
N PRO A 233 -21.73 6.42 19.54
CA PRO A 233 -22.75 6.24 20.56
C PRO A 233 -24.14 6.76 20.15
N GLU A 234 -24.22 7.86 19.39
CA GLU A 234 -25.50 8.41 18.92
C GLU A 234 -26.13 7.51 17.87
N TYR A 235 -25.33 7.04 16.90
CA TYR A 235 -25.80 6.05 15.91
C TYR A 235 -26.31 4.78 16.59
N PHE A 236 -25.55 4.26 17.57
CA PHE A 236 -25.91 3.08 18.32
C PHE A 236 -27.26 3.23 19.05
N MET A 237 -27.47 4.37 19.71
CA MET A 237 -28.67 4.62 20.51
C MET A 237 -29.91 4.90 19.66
N THR A 238 -29.76 5.55 18.51
CA THR A 238 -30.90 5.99 17.69
C THR A 238 -31.29 4.94 16.64
N LYS A 239 -30.33 4.43 15.87
CA LYS A 239 -30.58 3.60 14.68
C LYS A 239 -30.63 2.11 15.00
N LEU A 240 -29.66 1.61 15.77
CA LEU A 240 -29.57 0.20 16.16
C LEU A 240 -30.72 -0.16 17.10
N LYS A 241 -30.92 0.61 18.18
CA LYS A 241 -31.99 0.36 19.14
C LYS A 241 -33.40 0.48 18.54
N GLY A 242 -33.62 1.45 17.63
CA GLY A 242 -34.96 1.79 17.13
C GLY A 242 -35.54 0.94 15.99
N ASN A 243 -34.71 0.36 15.11
CA ASN A 243 -35.22 -0.19 13.83
C ASN A 243 -35.41 -1.72 13.76
N PHE A 244 -34.76 -2.51 14.63
CA PHE A 244 -34.80 -4.00 14.51
C PHE A 244 -34.77 -4.77 15.83
N LEU A 245 -34.13 -4.20 16.86
CA LEU A 245 -33.63 -4.98 17.99
C LEU A 245 -34.67 -5.20 19.11
N GLU A 246 -35.75 -4.42 19.14
CA GLU A 246 -36.86 -4.66 20.09
C GLU A 246 -37.61 -5.97 19.80
N SER A 247 -37.54 -6.47 18.55
CA SER A 247 -38.28 -7.67 18.11
C SER A 247 -37.55 -9.00 18.30
N MET A 248 -36.23 -8.98 18.57
CA MET A 248 -35.42 -10.20 18.66
C MET A 248 -34.61 -10.25 19.96
N GLY A 249 -35.11 -11.02 20.93
CA GLY A 249 -34.45 -11.22 22.22
C GLY A 249 -33.01 -11.73 22.14
N GLU A 250 -32.65 -12.45 21.08
CA GLU A 250 -31.31 -13.02 20.86
C GLU A 250 -30.23 -11.95 20.64
N CYS A 251 -30.55 -10.84 19.99
CA CYS A 251 -29.58 -9.76 19.73
C CYS A 251 -29.44 -8.83 20.95
N ARG A 252 -30.38 -8.87 21.91
CA ARG A 252 -30.37 -8.01 23.11
C ARG A 252 -29.14 -8.21 23.99
N GLY A 253 -28.67 -9.45 24.12
CA GLY A 253 -27.45 -9.77 24.87
C GLY A 253 -26.21 -9.13 24.23
N LEU A 254 -26.07 -9.28 22.92
CA LEU A 254 -24.95 -8.75 22.14
C LEU A 254 -24.83 -7.22 22.22
N ILE A 255 -25.97 -6.51 22.14
CA ILE A 255 -26.05 -5.05 22.31
C ILE A 255 -25.64 -4.66 23.73
N LYS A 256 -26.13 -5.39 24.75
CA LYS A 256 -25.79 -5.12 26.15
C LYS A 256 -24.30 -5.30 26.40
N ASP A 257 -23.69 -6.34 25.83
CA ASP A 257 -22.26 -6.59 25.94
C ASP A 257 -21.45 -5.49 25.22
N ALA A 258 -21.86 -5.09 24.02
CA ALA A 258 -21.24 -3.97 23.30
C ALA A 258 -21.35 -2.66 24.08
N MET A 259 -22.54 -2.34 24.61
CA MET A 259 -22.77 -1.16 25.46
C MET A 259 -21.88 -1.16 26.70
N LYS A 260 -21.75 -2.31 27.37
CA LYS A 260 -20.87 -2.43 28.53
C LYS A 260 -19.43 -2.09 28.16
N VAL A 261 -18.93 -2.64 27.06
CA VAL A 261 -17.56 -2.37 26.61
C VAL A 261 -17.38 -0.90 26.23
N VAL A 262 -18.32 -0.29 25.51
CA VAL A 262 -18.26 1.14 25.15
C VAL A 262 -18.30 2.03 26.40
N CYS A 263 -19.14 1.72 27.38
CA CYS A 263 -19.18 2.46 28.65
C CYS A 263 -17.91 2.26 29.49
N ASP A 264 -17.37 1.04 29.55
CA ASP A 264 -16.15 0.73 30.30
C ASP A 264 -14.93 1.44 29.66
N LEU A 265 -14.87 1.57 28.34
CA LEU A 265 -13.83 2.32 27.61
C LEU A 265 -13.94 3.84 27.85
N HIS A 266 -15.14 4.41 27.79
CA HIS A 266 -15.35 5.84 28.02
C HIS A 266 -15.26 6.27 29.50
N ALA A 267 -15.35 5.32 30.45
CA ALA A 267 -15.23 5.60 31.88
C ALA A 267 -13.78 5.74 32.38
N TYR A 268 -12.78 5.30 31.59
CA TYR A 268 -11.36 5.43 31.93
C TYR A 268 -10.71 6.50 31.07
N ASP A 269 -10.43 7.65 31.69
CA ASP A 269 -9.76 8.79 31.07
C ASP A 269 -8.28 8.49 30.75
N ASN A 270 -7.95 8.50 29.46
CA ASN A 270 -6.77 9.04 28.77
C ASN A 270 -5.32 8.86 29.25
N ASN A 271 -4.95 8.01 30.23
CA ASN A 271 -3.50 7.86 30.49
C ASN A 271 -2.93 6.53 30.97
N THR A 272 -3.70 5.43 30.97
CA THR A 272 -3.08 4.11 31.22
C THR A 272 -3.93 2.98 30.66
N ILE A 273 -3.80 2.72 29.37
CA ILE A 273 -3.96 1.35 28.87
C ILE A 273 -2.72 1.03 28.04
N SER A 274 -1.72 0.45 28.70
CA SER A 274 -0.84 -0.49 28.02
C SER A 274 -1.73 -1.60 27.45
N PRO A 275 -1.72 -1.90 26.14
CA PRO A 275 -2.56 -2.94 25.55
C PRO A 275 -1.97 -4.34 25.82
N HIS A 276 -1.54 -4.61 27.04
CA HIS A 276 -0.92 -5.86 27.47
C HIS A 276 -1.74 -6.55 28.57
N GLY A 277 -3.06 -6.60 28.40
CA GLY A 277 -3.97 -7.19 29.38
C GLY A 277 -5.30 -7.67 28.79
N ASN A 278 -5.25 -8.75 27.99
CA ASN A 278 -6.30 -9.72 27.70
C ASN A 278 -7.69 -9.27 27.19
N LEU A 279 -8.02 -9.77 25.99
CA LEU A 279 -9.28 -9.76 25.24
C LEU A 279 -9.61 -8.46 24.48
N PHE A 280 -9.06 -8.30 23.27
CA PHE A 280 -9.90 -7.76 22.20
C PHE A 280 -11.03 -8.76 21.97
N SER A 281 -12.19 -8.55 22.61
CA SER A 281 -13.42 -9.12 22.09
C SER A 281 -13.53 -8.72 20.61
N ALA A 282 -14.02 -9.61 19.75
CA ALA A 282 -14.27 -9.30 18.34
C ALA A 282 -15.08 -8.00 18.16
N LEU A 283 -15.79 -7.54 19.19
CA LEU A 283 -16.57 -6.30 19.22
C LEU A 283 -15.76 -5.01 19.17
N ILE A 284 -14.52 -4.98 19.67
CA ILE A 284 -13.69 -3.76 19.78
C ILE A 284 -12.37 -3.84 19.02
N ARG A 285 -12.13 -4.95 18.32
CA ARG A 285 -10.93 -5.13 17.52
C ARG A 285 -11.06 -4.28 16.25
N PRO A 286 -10.21 -3.27 16.02
CA PRO A 286 -10.25 -2.50 14.79
C PRO A 286 -9.92 -3.38 13.59
N ARG A 287 -10.49 -3.01 12.43
CA ARG A 287 -10.16 -3.66 11.16
C ARG A 287 -8.71 -3.36 10.78
N LEU A 288 -8.18 -4.15 9.86
CA LEU A 288 -6.79 -4.00 9.41
C LEU A 288 -6.72 -2.96 8.29
N PRO A 289 -5.71 -2.08 8.29
CA PRO A 289 -5.59 -1.02 7.30
C PRO A 289 -5.14 -1.56 5.94
N PHE A 290 -5.31 -0.73 4.90
CA PHE A 290 -4.74 -0.96 3.56
C PHE A 290 -3.56 -0.04 3.25
N GLU A 291 -3.33 0.93 4.12
CA GLU A 291 -2.29 1.93 4.01
C GLU A 291 -1.59 2.04 5.36
N ILE A 292 -0.27 2.23 5.32
CA ILE A 292 0.55 2.47 6.51
C ILE A 292 1.38 3.70 6.26
N LEU A 293 1.39 4.62 7.21
CA LEU A 293 2.24 5.79 7.14
C LEU A 293 3.56 5.48 7.83
N PHE A 294 4.68 5.64 7.11
CA PHE A 294 6.01 5.58 7.68
C PHE A 294 6.50 6.98 8.03
N ALA A 295 7.09 7.11 9.21
CA ALA A 295 7.87 8.26 9.62
C ALA A 295 9.34 7.82 9.76
N ILE A 296 10.23 8.38 8.94
CA ILE A 296 11.59 7.86 8.73
C ILE A 296 12.64 8.91 9.06
N GLY A 297 13.65 8.47 9.80
CA GLY A 297 14.85 9.23 10.15
C GLY A 297 14.52 10.52 10.88
N GLY A 298 15.22 11.60 10.55
CA GLY A 298 15.04 12.92 11.16
C GLY A 298 16.11 13.25 12.19
N TRP A 299 15.87 14.29 12.97
CA TRP A 299 16.74 14.82 14.01
C TRP A 299 16.08 14.64 15.38
N SER A 300 16.75 13.96 16.30
CA SER A 300 16.23 13.64 17.63
C SER A 300 17.36 13.68 18.66
N GLY A 301 17.11 14.24 19.84
CA GLY A 301 18.09 14.24 20.93
C GLY A 301 19.45 14.88 20.57
N GLY A 302 19.45 15.85 19.65
CA GLY A 302 20.68 16.54 19.21
C GLY A 302 21.44 15.87 18.07
N SER A 303 20.98 14.76 17.51
CA SER A 303 21.65 14.08 16.39
C SER A 303 20.65 13.49 15.37
N PRO A 304 21.08 13.20 14.14
CA PRO A 304 20.27 12.45 13.19
C PRO A 304 19.95 11.04 13.67
N THR A 305 18.79 10.53 13.29
CA THR A 305 18.35 9.16 13.56
C THR A 305 18.02 8.41 12.26
N ASN A 306 18.07 7.09 12.32
CA ASN A 306 17.62 6.14 11.27
C ASN A 306 16.34 5.41 11.69
N ALA A 307 15.71 5.83 12.79
CA ALA A 307 14.50 5.20 13.29
C ALA A 307 13.35 5.26 12.27
N ILE A 308 12.54 4.21 12.27
CA ILE A 308 11.34 4.10 11.44
C ILE A 308 10.18 3.74 12.36
N GLU A 309 9.13 4.56 12.33
CA GLU A 309 7.86 4.25 12.98
C GLU A 309 6.77 4.08 11.92
N ALA A 310 5.91 3.09 12.11
CA ALA A 310 4.79 2.80 11.23
C ALA A 310 3.48 3.13 11.95
N TYR A 311 2.66 4.01 11.38
CA TYR A 311 1.34 4.36 11.90
C TYR A 311 0.27 3.48 11.26
N ASP A 312 -0.47 2.75 12.09
CA ASP A 312 -1.66 1.99 11.73
C ASP A 312 -2.89 2.90 11.95
N PRO A 313 -3.53 3.41 10.87
CA PRO A 313 -4.63 4.36 10.98
C PRO A 313 -5.90 3.72 11.56
N ARG A 314 -6.06 2.40 11.47
CA ARG A 314 -7.21 1.71 12.06
C ARG A 314 -6.99 1.44 13.55
N ALA A 315 -5.74 1.24 13.98
CA ALA A 315 -5.41 1.13 15.40
C ALA A 315 -5.32 2.48 16.11
N GLU A 316 -5.16 3.56 15.34
CA GLU A 316 -4.66 4.84 15.82
C GLU A 316 -3.40 4.69 16.69
N SER A 317 -2.42 3.96 16.17
CA SER A 317 -1.24 3.62 16.96
C SER A 317 0.02 3.47 16.12
N TRP A 318 1.13 3.87 16.72
CA TRP A 318 2.47 3.77 16.14
C TRP A 318 3.15 2.48 16.58
N LEU A 319 3.72 1.77 15.62
CA LEU A 319 4.61 0.65 15.83
C LEU A 319 6.06 1.17 15.76
N ASN A 320 6.75 1.18 16.91
CA ASN A 320 8.17 1.48 17.03
C ASN A 320 8.96 0.17 17.06
N ALA A 321 10.08 0.10 16.37
CA ALA A 321 10.50 -1.18 15.82
C ALA A 321 11.97 -1.54 16.09
N SER A 322 12.15 -2.47 17.03
CA SER A 322 13.11 -3.56 16.88
C SER A 322 12.70 -4.55 15.77
N THR A 323 11.48 -4.42 15.21
CA THR A 323 10.86 -5.31 14.23
C THR A 323 10.97 -4.84 12.77
N ILE A 324 11.29 -3.56 12.53
CA ILE A 324 11.47 -2.97 11.18
C ILE A 324 12.97 -2.75 11.02
N PRO A 325 13.61 -3.32 9.99
CA PRO A 325 15.02 -3.09 9.75
C PRO A 325 15.28 -1.61 9.50
N VAL A 326 16.10 -1.01 10.37
CA VAL A 326 16.55 0.37 10.21
C VAL A 326 17.64 0.46 9.14
N ALA A 327 17.71 1.60 8.45
CA ALA A 327 18.82 1.87 7.56
C ALA A 327 20.12 2.01 8.37
N ASP A 328 21.27 1.54 7.86
CA ASP A 328 22.53 1.58 8.62
C ASP A 328 23.02 3.01 8.95
N ILE A 329 22.52 4.03 8.25
CA ILE A 329 23.01 5.41 8.34
C ILE A 329 21.89 6.35 8.81
N PRO A 330 22.01 6.98 10.00
CA PRO A 330 21.13 8.04 10.47
C PRO A 330 21.10 9.24 9.53
N ARG A 331 19.90 9.78 9.25
CA ARG A 331 19.73 10.89 8.30
C ARG A 331 18.63 11.84 8.72
N ALA A 332 18.94 13.13 8.72
CA ALA A 332 17.98 14.23 8.80
C ALA A 332 17.91 14.97 7.46
N TYR A 333 16.82 15.70 7.22
CA TYR A 333 16.63 16.56 6.04
C TYR A 333 16.79 15.82 4.70
N HIS A 334 16.50 14.52 4.70
CA HIS A 334 16.45 13.66 3.53
C HIS A 334 15.03 13.65 2.97
N GLY A 335 14.87 13.28 1.70
CA GLY A 335 13.56 13.03 1.12
C GLY A 335 13.20 11.55 1.19
N VAL A 336 11.90 11.26 1.29
CA VAL A 336 11.38 9.89 1.19
C VAL A 336 10.36 9.81 0.06
N ALA A 337 10.36 8.68 -0.66
CA ALA A 337 9.34 8.36 -1.65
C ALA A 337 8.93 6.90 -1.56
N PHE A 338 7.64 6.61 -1.74
CA PHE A 338 7.15 5.24 -1.91
C PHE A 338 6.79 4.99 -3.38
N VAL A 339 7.40 3.98 -4.00
CA VAL A 339 7.12 3.60 -5.40
C VAL A 339 7.08 2.08 -5.53
N LYS A 340 5.92 1.54 -5.94
CA LYS A 340 5.72 0.12 -6.30
C LYS A 340 6.25 -0.89 -5.25
N GLY A 341 5.94 -0.68 -3.98
CA GLY A 341 6.37 -1.58 -2.90
C GLY A 341 7.77 -1.31 -2.36
N PHE A 342 8.37 -0.18 -2.72
CA PHE A 342 9.69 0.22 -2.24
C PHE A 342 9.68 1.61 -1.63
N VAL A 343 10.33 1.76 -0.48
CA VAL A 343 10.61 3.07 0.13
C VAL A 343 12.01 3.51 -0.31
N TYR A 344 12.15 4.74 -0.77
CA TYR A 344 13.42 5.35 -1.17
C TYR A 344 13.78 6.46 -0.19
N VAL A 345 14.97 6.38 0.41
CA VAL A 345 15.57 7.41 1.27
C VAL A 345 16.64 8.12 0.44
N ILE A 346 16.46 9.43 0.22
CA ILE A 346 17.18 10.20 -0.82
C ILE A 346 17.93 11.37 -0.19
N GLY A 347 19.25 11.38 -0.33
CA GLY A 347 20.09 12.47 0.17
C GLY A 347 20.10 12.57 1.69
N GLY A 348 20.12 13.80 2.20
CA GLY A 348 20.11 14.12 3.64
C GLY A 348 21.49 14.42 4.22
N PHE A 349 21.53 14.45 5.54
CA PHE A 349 22.68 14.82 6.36
C PHE A 349 22.76 13.94 7.62
N ASP A 350 23.95 13.44 7.97
CA ASP A 350 24.21 12.58 9.15
C ASP A 350 24.84 13.34 10.33
N GLY A 351 24.99 14.67 10.24
CA GLY A 351 25.71 15.48 11.22
C GLY A 351 27.09 15.92 10.73
N VAL A 352 27.61 15.27 9.68
CA VAL A 352 28.96 15.54 9.13
C VAL A 352 28.91 15.67 7.60
N ASN A 353 28.27 14.73 6.92
CA ASN A 353 28.30 14.57 5.48
C ASN A 353 26.95 14.90 4.84
N TYR A 354 27.01 15.65 3.74
CA TYR A 354 25.89 15.88 2.83
C TYR A 354 25.84 14.76 1.79
N PHE A 355 24.70 14.10 1.65
CA PHE A 355 24.56 12.91 0.81
C PHE A 355 23.90 13.20 -0.54
N ASN A 356 24.37 12.49 -1.57
CA ASN A 356 23.67 12.26 -2.84
C ASN A 356 23.17 10.80 -2.97
N THR A 357 23.56 9.93 -2.03
CA THR A 357 23.19 8.51 -2.01
C THR A 357 21.69 8.29 -1.87
N VAL A 358 21.21 7.18 -2.44
CA VAL A 358 19.82 6.74 -2.41
C VAL A 358 19.78 5.32 -1.88
N ARG A 359 18.98 5.07 -0.85
CA ARG A 359 18.73 3.73 -0.34
C ARG A 359 17.30 3.32 -0.60
N ARG A 360 17.09 2.10 -1.07
CA ARG A 360 15.79 1.52 -1.34
C ARG A 360 15.52 0.37 -0.37
N PHE A 361 14.40 0.43 0.33
CA PHE A 361 13.88 -0.61 1.19
C PHE A 361 12.74 -1.35 0.52
N ASN A 362 12.85 -2.67 0.46
CA ASN A 362 11.76 -3.54 0.03
C ASN A 362 10.87 -3.91 1.21
N VAL A 363 9.65 -3.37 1.23
CA VAL A 363 8.72 -3.58 2.35
C VAL A 363 8.25 -5.03 2.49
N ALA A 364 8.39 -5.86 1.45
CA ALA A 364 8.01 -7.27 1.46
C ALA A 364 9.14 -8.21 1.90
N THR A 365 10.38 -7.92 1.52
CA THR A 365 11.56 -8.76 1.82
C THR A 365 12.40 -8.24 2.98
N PHE A 366 12.13 -7.03 3.48
CA PHE A 366 12.88 -6.38 4.56
C PHE A 366 14.35 -6.07 4.19
N GLU A 367 14.63 -5.94 2.90
CA GLU A 367 15.99 -5.71 2.39
C GLU A 367 16.22 -4.25 2.02
N TRP A 368 17.35 -3.72 2.48
CA TRP A 368 17.88 -2.42 2.07
C TRP A 368 18.95 -2.60 0.99
N VAL A 369 18.82 -1.85 -0.09
CA VAL A 369 19.76 -1.87 -1.22
C VAL A 369 20.14 -0.43 -1.58
N GLU A 370 21.41 -0.19 -1.92
CA GLU A 370 21.84 1.10 -2.49
C GLU A 370 21.42 1.19 -3.97
N GLU A 371 20.81 2.31 -4.34
CA GLU A 371 20.43 2.62 -5.72
C GLU A 371 21.40 3.66 -6.31
N PRO A 372 21.42 3.86 -7.64
CA PRO A 372 22.17 4.92 -8.26
C PRO A 372 22.00 6.26 -7.54
N GLN A 373 23.14 6.90 -7.29
CA GLN A 373 23.20 8.14 -6.53
C GLN A 373 22.70 9.31 -7.38
N MET A 374 22.15 10.33 -6.73
CA MET A 374 21.87 11.62 -7.36
C MET A 374 23.16 12.24 -7.92
N LEU A 375 22.99 13.08 -8.93
CA LEU A 375 24.08 13.81 -9.56
C LEU A 375 24.58 14.95 -8.66
N HIS A 376 23.73 15.47 -7.77
CA HIS A 376 24.09 16.48 -6.79
C HIS A 376 23.84 15.97 -5.36
N LYS A 377 24.69 16.40 -4.41
CA LYS A 377 24.43 16.24 -2.97
C LYS A 377 23.28 17.16 -2.58
N ARG A 378 22.34 16.66 -1.78
CA ARG A 378 21.15 17.40 -1.37
C ARG A 378 20.76 17.01 0.06
N CYS A 379 20.85 17.95 0.99
CA CYS A 379 20.05 17.95 2.21
C CYS A 379 19.01 19.08 2.13
N TYR A 380 18.04 19.10 3.04
CA TYR A 380 16.88 20.01 2.98
C TYR A 380 16.12 19.89 1.64
N ILE A 381 16.15 18.69 1.09
CA ILE A 381 15.68 18.35 -0.24
C ILE A 381 14.15 18.22 -0.25
N SER A 382 13.51 18.66 -1.33
CA SER A 382 12.11 18.33 -1.60
C SER A 382 12.02 17.13 -2.55
N VAL A 383 11.17 16.16 -2.22
CA VAL A 383 10.92 14.98 -3.05
C VAL A 383 9.45 14.88 -3.42
N ALA A 384 9.16 14.53 -4.67
CA ALA A 384 7.81 14.22 -5.13
C ALA A 384 7.81 12.99 -6.05
N VAL A 385 6.70 12.26 -6.08
CA VAL A 385 6.52 11.11 -6.98
C VAL A 385 5.49 11.47 -8.04
N LEU A 386 5.82 11.29 -9.32
CA LEU A 386 4.87 11.47 -10.41
C LEU A 386 5.10 10.41 -11.49
N HIS A 387 4.03 9.70 -11.88
CA HIS A 387 4.07 8.61 -12.88
C HIS A 387 5.14 7.54 -12.57
N ASN A 388 5.30 7.17 -11.29
CA ASN A 388 6.33 6.24 -10.78
C ASN A 388 7.78 6.71 -10.93
N LYS A 389 8.02 7.99 -11.27
CA LYS A 389 9.34 8.61 -11.21
C LYS A 389 9.45 9.45 -9.95
N ILE A 390 10.66 9.53 -9.42
CA ILE A 390 10.98 10.30 -8.22
C ILE A 390 11.67 11.58 -8.65
N TYR A 391 11.21 12.72 -8.14
CA TYR A 391 11.77 14.04 -8.44
C TYR A 391 12.49 14.54 -7.20
N ALA A 392 13.77 14.88 -7.33
CA ALA A 392 14.65 15.42 -6.31
C ALA A 392 14.91 16.90 -6.64
N LEU A 393 14.44 17.80 -5.79
CA LEU A 393 14.31 19.22 -6.10
C LEU A 393 15.02 20.06 -5.04
N GLY A 394 15.84 21.01 -5.50
CA GLY A 394 16.50 21.99 -4.63
C GLY A 394 17.36 21.37 -3.53
N GLY A 395 17.30 21.96 -2.34
CA GLY A 395 18.11 21.59 -1.19
C GLY A 395 19.44 22.35 -1.14
N MET A 396 20.40 21.79 -0.39
CA MET A 396 21.76 22.31 -0.22
C MET A 396 22.78 21.20 -0.39
N ASN A 397 23.89 21.50 -1.07
CA ASN A 397 24.97 20.55 -1.36
C ASN A 397 26.14 20.59 -0.35
N GLY A 398 26.05 21.46 0.67
CA GLY A 398 27.09 21.75 1.66
C GLY A 398 27.71 23.14 1.52
N SER A 399 27.58 23.77 0.35
CA SER A 399 28.01 25.16 0.10
C SER A 399 26.85 26.03 -0.35
N ASP A 400 26.12 25.58 -1.36
CA ASP A 400 25.15 26.38 -2.11
C ASP A 400 23.73 25.87 -1.92
N ARG A 401 22.78 26.81 -1.93
CA ARG A 401 21.36 26.54 -2.08
C ARG A 401 21.05 26.30 -3.55
N LEU A 402 20.40 25.17 -3.85
CA LEU A 402 20.21 24.71 -5.22
C LEU A 402 18.85 25.14 -5.77
N ASN A 403 18.82 25.52 -7.03
CA ASN A 403 17.62 25.56 -7.88
C ASN A 403 17.56 24.37 -8.85
N SER A 404 18.60 23.54 -8.90
CA SER A 404 18.65 22.39 -9.79
C SER A 404 17.64 21.32 -9.40
N ALA A 405 17.17 20.59 -10.40
CA ALA A 405 16.22 19.51 -10.25
C ALA A 405 16.68 18.28 -11.04
N GLU A 406 16.39 17.09 -10.51
CA GLU A 406 16.68 15.83 -11.19
C GLU A 406 15.57 14.82 -10.94
N SER A 407 15.33 13.93 -11.91
CA SER A 407 14.36 12.84 -11.78
C SER A 407 15.02 11.48 -11.90
N TYR A 408 14.61 10.55 -11.04
CA TYR A 408 14.98 9.15 -11.08
C TYR A 408 13.88 8.32 -11.71
N ASP A 409 14.26 7.47 -12.66
CA ASP A 409 13.43 6.40 -13.19
C ASP A 409 13.83 5.07 -12.51
N PRO A 410 13.03 4.54 -11.57
CA PRO A 410 13.38 3.30 -10.87
C PRO A 410 13.38 2.05 -11.77
N VAL A 411 12.73 2.10 -12.94
CA VAL A 411 12.68 0.96 -13.88
C VAL A 411 14.00 0.88 -14.65
N HIS A 412 14.46 2.03 -15.16
CA HIS A 412 15.70 2.11 -15.92
C HIS A 412 16.95 2.34 -15.06
N LYS A 413 16.75 2.69 -13.78
CA LYS A 413 17.79 3.02 -12.81
C LYS A 413 18.69 4.18 -13.25
N ILE A 414 18.08 5.24 -13.77
CA ILE A 414 18.81 6.40 -14.31
C ILE A 414 18.28 7.68 -13.68
N TRP A 415 19.22 8.54 -13.25
CA TRP A 415 18.96 9.94 -12.91
C TRP A 415 19.09 10.81 -14.15
N THR A 416 18.13 11.72 -14.34
CA THR A 416 18.08 12.67 -15.45
C THR A 416 18.01 14.09 -14.89
N ILE A 417 18.91 14.97 -15.32
CA ILE A 417 18.85 16.39 -15.00
C ILE A 417 17.61 17.01 -15.65
N LEU A 418 16.87 17.78 -14.88
CA LEU A 418 15.75 18.58 -15.35
C LEU A 418 16.18 20.05 -15.51
N PRO A 419 15.40 20.86 -16.23
CA PRO A 419 15.59 22.31 -16.20
C PRO A 419 15.57 22.85 -14.78
N ASP A 420 16.40 23.86 -14.53
CA ASP A 420 16.48 24.49 -13.22
C ASP A 420 15.17 25.22 -12.88
N MET A 421 14.85 25.22 -11.59
CA MET A 421 13.75 26.01 -11.04
C MET A 421 14.03 27.52 -11.17
N ASN A 422 12.98 28.33 -11.09
CA ASN A 422 13.10 29.79 -11.21
C ASN A 422 13.77 30.44 -9.99
N GLU A 423 14.02 29.67 -8.93
CA GLU A 423 14.57 30.16 -7.67
C GLU A 423 15.29 29.02 -6.92
N SER A 424 16.36 29.34 -6.20
CA SER A 424 17.02 28.39 -5.31
C SER A 424 16.20 28.18 -4.04
N ARG A 425 15.98 26.92 -3.65
CA ARG A 425 15.11 26.58 -2.53
C ARG A 425 15.70 25.43 -1.73
N SER A 426 16.13 25.67 -0.49
CA SER A 426 16.22 24.61 0.53
C SER A 426 15.02 24.69 1.46
N ASP A 427 14.70 23.62 2.19
CA ASP A 427 13.60 23.62 3.17
C ASP A 427 12.24 23.97 2.56
N SER A 428 12.09 23.77 1.25
CA SER A 428 10.82 23.76 0.54
C SER A 428 10.16 22.39 0.67
N SER A 429 8.93 22.27 0.20
CA SER A 429 8.28 20.97 0.01
C SER A 429 7.69 20.87 -1.38
N ALA A 430 7.58 19.63 -1.87
CA ALA A 430 7.05 19.32 -3.18
C ALA A 430 5.95 18.26 -3.11
N THR A 431 5.02 18.30 -4.05
CA THR A 431 3.96 17.28 -4.19
C THR A 431 3.53 17.17 -5.66
N SER A 432 2.82 16.11 -6.02
CA SER A 432 2.31 15.92 -7.39
C SER A 432 0.80 16.11 -7.44
N LEU A 433 0.31 16.83 -8.46
CA LEU A 433 -1.13 16.97 -8.67
C LEU A 433 -1.43 17.15 -10.17
N ASN A 434 -2.43 16.43 -10.68
CA ASN A 434 -2.90 16.55 -12.07
C ASN A 434 -1.78 16.47 -13.12
N GLY A 435 -0.87 15.50 -12.97
CA GLY A 435 0.22 15.28 -13.94
C GLY A 435 1.41 16.25 -13.83
N ARG A 436 1.46 17.09 -12.80
CA ARG A 436 2.50 18.11 -12.58
C ARG A 436 3.13 17.97 -11.19
N VAL A 437 4.36 18.45 -11.03
CA VAL A 437 5.05 18.51 -9.74
C VAL A 437 5.05 19.95 -9.25
N TYR A 438 4.44 20.22 -8.11
CA TYR A 438 4.40 21.53 -7.46
C TYR A 438 5.48 21.60 -6.39
N ILE A 439 6.08 22.78 -6.23
CA ILE A 439 7.01 23.11 -5.14
C ILE A 439 6.68 24.51 -4.60
N ALA A 440 6.76 24.69 -3.29
CA ALA A 440 6.44 25.96 -2.66
C ALA A 440 7.35 26.27 -1.47
N GLY A 441 7.55 27.57 -1.25
CA GLY A 441 8.32 28.07 -0.11
C GLY A 441 9.81 27.75 -0.20
N GLY A 442 10.41 27.54 0.96
CA GLY A 442 11.83 27.31 1.15
C GLY A 442 12.61 28.55 1.55
N PHE A 443 13.94 28.44 1.47
CA PHE A 443 14.91 29.47 1.79
C PHE A 443 15.95 29.54 0.66
N ASN A 444 16.20 30.74 0.13
CA ASN A 444 17.12 30.96 -0.97
C ASN A 444 18.55 31.31 -0.53
N GLY A 445 18.81 31.38 0.79
CA GLY A 445 20.08 31.85 1.35
C GLY A 445 20.02 33.27 1.91
N GLN A 446 18.99 34.05 1.56
CA GLN A 446 18.77 35.42 2.04
C GLN A 446 17.45 35.57 2.77
N GLU A 447 16.37 35.00 2.25
CA GLU A 447 15.03 35.17 2.81
C GLU A 447 14.18 33.89 2.70
N CYS A 448 13.19 33.78 3.60
CA CYS A 448 12.15 32.77 3.50
C CYS A 448 11.22 33.10 2.33
N LEU A 449 10.92 32.11 1.51
CA LEU A 449 10.17 32.27 0.28
C LEU A 449 8.67 32.08 0.49
N PHE A 450 7.89 32.86 -0.23
CA PHE A 450 6.43 32.72 -0.37
C PHE A 450 6.04 32.36 -1.81
N THR A 451 7.01 32.33 -2.72
CA THR A 451 6.85 31.94 -4.12
C THR A 451 6.59 30.43 -4.24
N ALA A 452 5.90 30.05 -5.31
CA ALA A 452 5.63 28.67 -5.66
C ALA A 452 5.63 28.50 -7.18
N GLU A 453 5.92 27.29 -7.64
CA GLU A 453 6.00 26.96 -9.05
C GLU A 453 5.64 25.48 -9.28
N PHE A 454 5.30 25.14 -10.52
CA PHE A 454 5.14 23.74 -10.93
C PHE A 454 6.01 23.40 -12.13
N TYR A 455 6.44 22.15 -12.18
CA TYR A 455 7.04 21.52 -13.34
C TYR A 455 5.99 20.73 -14.10
N ASP A 456 5.93 20.96 -15.42
CA ASP A 456 5.14 20.16 -16.34
C ASP A 456 6.07 19.24 -17.15
N PRO A 457 6.04 17.91 -16.90
CA PRO A 457 6.90 16.97 -17.62
C PRO A 457 6.61 16.91 -19.13
N GLY A 458 5.42 17.31 -19.57
CA GLY A 458 5.05 17.32 -20.99
C GLY A 458 5.75 18.42 -21.77
N THR A 459 5.98 19.57 -21.14
CA THR A 459 6.69 20.72 -21.74
C THR A 459 8.13 20.85 -21.28
N SER A 460 8.50 20.16 -20.19
CA SER A 460 9.79 20.33 -19.51
C SER A 460 10.06 21.78 -19.11
N VAL A 461 9.08 22.43 -18.47
CA VAL A 461 9.18 23.84 -18.04
C VAL A 461 8.69 24.01 -16.61
N TRP A 462 9.40 24.85 -15.84
CA TRP A 462 8.95 25.37 -14.56
C TRP A 462 8.14 26.65 -14.74
N THR A 463 6.91 26.67 -14.23
CA THR A 463 5.99 27.80 -14.33
C THR A 463 5.66 28.32 -12.93
N ARG A 464 5.93 29.60 -12.68
CA ARG A 464 5.51 30.28 -11.44
C ARG A 464 4.00 30.33 -11.34
N ILE A 465 3.47 30.05 -10.15
CA ILE A 465 2.05 30.23 -9.82
C ILE A 465 1.88 31.44 -8.91
N THR A 466 0.64 31.77 -8.59
CA THR A 466 0.35 32.80 -7.58
C THR A 466 1.11 32.48 -6.29
N PRO A 467 1.82 33.45 -5.69
CA PRO A 467 2.57 33.19 -4.47
C PRO A 467 1.63 33.01 -3.27
N MET A 468 2.13 32.30 -2.25
CA MET A 468 1.48 32.14 -0.95
C MET A 468 1.35 33.49 -0.23
N ARG A 469 0.46 33.55 0.76
CA ARG A 469 0.24 34.77 1.56
C ARG A 469 1.35 35.02 2.57
N SER A 470 1.97 33.95 3.06
CA SER A 470 3.05 34.00 4.05
C SER A 470 4.31 33.35 3.50
N ARG A 471 5.46 33.84 3.96
CA ARG A 471 6.77 33.22 3.73
C ARG A 471 6.88 31.96 4.58
N ARG A 472 7.45 30.89 4.04
CA ARG A 472 7.53 29.59 4.72
C ARG A 472 8.79 28.83 4.30
N SER A 473 9.77 28.74 5.18
CA SER A 473 10.83 27.71 5.15
C SER A 473 10.51 26.59 6.12
N GLY A 474 11.00 25.38 5.87
CA GLY A 474 10.65 24.17 6.61
C GLY A 474 9.15 23.87 6.52
N VAL A 475 8.53 24.30 5.41
CA VAL A 475 7.12 24.13 5.09
C VAL A 475 6.88 22.72 4.58
N SER A 476 5.69 22.19 4.81
CA SER A 476 5.27 20.93 4.23
C SER A 476 4.07 21.16 3.33
N ILE A 477 4.13 20.63 2.10
CA ILE A 477 3.03 20.72 1.12
C ILE A 477 2.58 19.33 0.68
N VAL A 478 1.27 19.17 0.46
CA VAL A 478 0.69 17.90 0.02
C VAL A 478 -0.52 18.13 -0.89
N SER A 479 -0.72 17.24 -1.87
CA SER A 479 -1.92 17.23 -2.69
C SER A 479 -3.06 16.50 -1.97
N PHE A 480 -4.20 17.16 -1.81
CA PHE A 480 -5.40 16.56 -1.22
C PHE A 480 -6.65 17.14 -1.89
N HIS A 481 -7.65 16.31 -2.19
CA HIS A 481 -8.91 16.73 -2.84
C HIS A 481 -8.78 17.76 -3.98
N SER A 482 -7.88 17.50 -4.94
CA SER A 482 -7.58 18.36 -6.11
C SER A 482 -7.00 19.75 -5.80
N MET A 483 -6.48 19.96 -4.60
CA MET A 483 -5.79 21.18 -4.16
C MET A 483 -4.37 20.83 -3.68
N VAL A 484 -3.51 21.85 -3.57
CA VAL A 484 -2.21 21.74 -2.90
C VAL A 484 -2.30 22.51 -1.59
N TYR A 485 -2.08 21.82 -0.47
CA TYR A 485 -2.10 22.41 0.86
C TYR A 485 -0.67 22.76 1.26
N ALA A 486 -0.45 23.97 1.76
CA ALA A 486 0.81 24.41 2.35
C ALA A 486 0.59 24.70 3.84
N VAL A 487 1.31 23.98 4.69
CA VAL A 487 1.04 23.93 6.13
C VAL A 487 2.29 24.31 6.91
N GLY A 488 2.11 25.13 7.94
CA GLY A 488 3.18 25.48 8.89
C GLY A 488 4.40 26.16 8.25
N GLY A 489 5.57 25.83 8.76
CA GLY A 489 6.87 26.38 8.36
C GLY A 489 7.30 27.57 9.23
N PHE A 490 8.22 28.37 8.70
CA PHE A 490 8.82 29.53 9.35
C PHE A 490 8.85 30.72 8.40
N ASP A 491 8.37 31.86 8.88
CA ASP A 491 8.29 33.08 8.06
C ASP A 491 9.55 33.96 8.11
N GLY A 492 10.57 33.55 8.87
CA GLY A 492 11.75 34.34 9.18
C GLY A 492 11.76 34.90 10.62
N VAL A 493 10.60 34.86 11.30
CA VAL A 493 10.44 35.37 12.67
C VAL A 493 9.78 34.34 13.58
N ASN A 494 8.67 33.75 13.15
CA ASN A 494 7.83 32.85 13.93
C ASN A 494 7.62 31.51 13.22
N ARG A 495 7.58 30.42 14.00
CA ARG A 495 7.06 29.14 13.51
C ARG A 495 5.54 29.27 13.33
N LEU A 496 5.06 28.86 12.18
CA LEU A 496 3.68 29.05 11.77
C LEU A 496 2.84 27.83 12.14
N ARG A 497 1.60 28.08 12.56
CA ARG A 497 0.52 27.07 12.59
C ARG A 497 -0.47 27.25 11.44
N HIS A 498 -0.40 28.37 10.73
CA HIS A 498 -1.32 28.71 9.65
C HIS A 498 -1.13 27.80 8.44
N ALA A 499 -2.22 27.52 7.75
CA ALA A 499 -2.23 26.73 6.53
C ALA A 499 -3.05 27.42 5.43
N GLU A 500 -2.67 27.16 4.18
CA GLU A 500 -3.34 27.68 2.99
C GLU A 500 -3.47 26.60 1.92
N ALA A 501 -4.54 26.65 1.14
CA ALA A 501 -4.83 25.71 0.07
C ALA A 501 -4.85 26.43 -1.28
N TYR A 502 -4.09 25.90 -2.23
CA TYR A 502 -4.02 26.36 -3.61
C TYR A 502 -4.98 25.59 -4.50
N CYS A 503 -5.77 26.32 -5.28
CA CYS A 503 -6.62 25.76 -6.32
C CYS A 503 -5.98 25.96 -7.70
N PRO A 504 -5.51 24.89 -8.38
CA PRO A 504 -4.89 25.00 -9.70
C PRO A 504 -5.83 25.54 -10.79
N ARG A 505 -7.15 25.37 -10.62
CA ARG A 505 -8.15 25.85 -11.61
C ARG A 505 -8.28 27.37 -11.60
N THR A 506 -8.18 27.99 -10.43
CA THR A 506 -8.33 29.45 -10.25
C THR A 506 -6.99 30.16 -10.09
N ASN A 507 -5.89 29.41 -9.91
CA ASN A 507 -4.57 29.93 -9.60
C ASN A 507 -4.59 30.87 -8.38
N THR A 508 -5.23 30.44 -7.29
CA THR A 508 -5.37 31.24 -6.07
C THR A 508 -5.17 30.41 -4.80
N TRP A 509 -4.61 31.06 -3.77
CA TRP A 509 -4.49 30.54 -2.41
C TRP A 509 -5.62 31.05 -1.52
N ARG A 510 -6.19 30.16 -0.71
CA ARG A 510 -7.16 30.49 0.36
C ARG A 510 -6.63 30.02 1.70
N ASN A 511 -6.91 30.77 2.76
CA ASN A 511 -6.64 30.31 4.12
C ASN A 511 -7.59 29.15 4.47
N ILE A 512 -7.07 28.18 5.22
CA ILE A 512 -7.85 27.12 5.86
C ILE A 512 -7.67 27.21 7.38
N ALA A 513 -8.32 26.31 8.12
CA ALA A 513 -8.07 26.22 9.56
C ALA A 513 -6.58 26.02 9.86
N SER A 514 -6.13 26.66 10.93
CA SER A 514 -4.76 26.55 11.40
C SER A 514 -4.61 25.31 12.27
N MET A 515 -3.43 24.70 12.24
CA MET A 515 -3.05 23.66 13.20
C MET A 515 -3.17 24.18 14.63
N ASN A 516 -3.25 23.26 15.58
CA ASN A 516 -3.25 23.55 17.01
C ASN A 516 -1.86 24.03 17.46
N LYS A 517 -0.79 23.38 16.98
CA LYS A 517 0.59 23.69 17.37
C LYS A 517 1.43 24.22 16.19
N PRO A 518 2.24 25.28 16.38
CA PRO A 518 3.15 25.77 15.35
C PRO A 518 4.31 24.78 15.14
N ARG A 519 4.69 24.54 13.88
CA ARG A 519 5.75 23.58 13.53
C ARG A 519 6.41 23.89 12.18
N SER A 520 7.68 23.52 12.09
CA SER A 520 8.49 23.49 10.86
C SER A 520 9.25 22.16 10.76
N ASN A 521 9.72 21.78 9.58
CA ASN A 521 10.51 20.56 9.35
C ASN A 521 9.81 19.30 9.88
N PHE A 522 8.51 19.16 9.58
CA PHE A 522 7.67 18.04 9.98
C PHE A 522 7.25 17.21 8.76
N GLY A 523 6.89 15.95 8.98
CA GLY A 523 6.34 15.11 7.91
C GLY A 523 4.87 15.45 7.63
N ILE A 524 4.46 15.41 6.37
CA ILE A 524 3.06 15.58 5.96
C ILE A 524 2.71 14.48 4.96
N GLU A 525 1.54 13.87 5.09
CA GLU A 525 1.03 12.89 4.13
C GLU A 525 -0.50 12.81 4.18
N VAL A 526 -1.10 12.24 3.14
CA VAL A 526 -2.52 11.89 3.13
C VAL A 526 -2.67 10.39 3.32
N ILE A 527 -3.40 9.96 4.35
CA ILE A 527 -3.70 8.56 4.64
C ILE A 527 -5.15 8.43 5.09
N ASP A 528 -5.85 7.39 4.63
CA ASP A 528 -7.27 7.16 4.94
C ASP A 528 -8.16 8.40 4.73
N ASP A 529 -7.87 9.13 3.64
CA ASP A 529 -8.61 10.34 3.24
C ASP A 529 -8.58 11.46 4.29
N GLN A 530 -7.45 11.58 4.99
CA GLN A 530 -7.15 12.65 5.95
C GLN A 530 -5.71 13.13 5.75
N LEU A 531 -5.47 14.42 5.99
CA LEU A 531 -4.13 14.99 5.96
C LEU A 531 -3.53 14.94 7.36
N LEU A 532 -2.39 14.26 7.52
CA LEU A 532 -1.69 14.13 8.79
C LEU A 532 -0.39 14.94 8.77
N VAL A 533 -0.09 15.61 9.90
CA VAL A 533 1.20 16.26 10.17
C VAL A 533 1.87 15.59 11.34
N VAL A 534 3.17 15.29 11.19
CA VAL A 534 3.88 14.36 12.06
C VAL A 534 5.17 14.99 12.55
N GLY A 535 5.27 15.20 13.87
CA GLY A 535 6.46 15.73 14.53
C GLY A 535 6.80 17.16 14.12
N GLY A 536 8.10 17.45 14.03
CA GLY A 536 8.62 18.76 13.63
C GLY A 536 9.38 19.48 14.73
N TYR A 537 9.63 20.77 14.50
CA TYR A 537 10.26 21.69 15.43
C TYR A 537 9.34 22.88 15.71
N ASN A 538 9.00 23.09 16.98
CA ASN A 538 8.01 24.09 17.41
C ASN A 538 8.59 25.47 17.70
N GLY A 539 9.92 25.65 17.60
CA GLY A 539 10.63 26.88 17.96
C GLY A 539 11.49 26.74 19.21
N HIS A 540 11.26 25.70 20.03
CA HIS A 540 12.04 25.43 21.23
C HIS A 540 12.66 24.02 21.18
N GLN A 541 11.86 23.02 20.81
CA GLN A 541 12.28 21.61 20.78
C GLN A 541 11.69 20.87 19.59
N THR A 542 12.22 19.68 19.35
CA THR A 542 11.56 18.68 18.49
C THR A 542 10.21 18.27 19.09
N SER A 543 9.34 17.67 18.29
CA SER A 543 7.98 17.29 18.71
C SER A 543 7.67 15.83 18.33
N TRP A 544 6.85 15.17 19.16
CA TRP A 544 6.17 13.89 18.89
C TRP A 544 4.73 14.09 18.39
N ASP A 545 4.24 15.34 18.42
CA ASP A 545 2.84 15.68 18.21
C ASP A 545 2.38 15.27 16.81
N VAL A 546 1.21 14.67 16.74
CA VAL A 546 0.56 14.34 15.46
C VAL A 546 -0.82 14.98 15.41
N GLU A 547 -1.11 15.69 14.33
CA GLU A 547 -2.43 16.29 14.10
C GLU A 547 -2.99 15.81 12.76
N ALA A 548 -4.30 15.61 12.71
CA ALA A 548 -5.04 15.28 11.48
C ALA A 548 -5.97 16.43 11.12
N TYR A 549 -6.15 16.66 9.82
CA TYR A 549 -7.04 17.66 9.26
C TYR A 549 -8.19 16.99 8.50
N ASP A 550 -9.41 17.37 8.89
CA ASP A 550 -10.64 17.08 8.16
C ASP A 550 -11.01 18.30 7.30
N ASP A 551 -11.02 18.15 5.98
CA ASP A 551 -11.34 19.23 5.06
C ASP A 551 -12.84 19.51 4.92
N THR A 552 -13.69 18.55 5.29
CA THR A 552 -15.15 18.68 5.32
C THR A 552 -15.57 19.53 6.51
N ALA A 553 -15.01 19.25 7.70
CA ALA A 553 -15.20 20.09 8.89
C ALA A 553 -14.35 21.38 8.81
N ASN A 554 -13.25 21.35 8.06
CA ASN A 554 -12.19 22.36 8.08
C ASN A 554 -11.67 22.57 9.51
N GLU A 555 -11.26 21.48 10.16
CA GLU A 555 -10.77 21.47 11.54
C GLU A 555 -9.55 20.56 11.69
N TRP A 556 -8.70 20.91 12.65
CA TRP A 556 -7.55 20.09 13.05
C TRP A 556 -7.80 19.49 14.43
N TYR A 557 -7.48 18.22 14.60
CA TYR A 557 -7.57 17.53 15.88
C TYR A 557 -6.30 16.74 16.15
N GLU A 558 -5.98 16.58 17.43
CA GLU A 558 -4.83 15.79 17.87
C GLU A 558 -5.17 14.30 17.72
N ILE A 559 -4.21 13.53 17.22
CA ILE A 559 -4.29 12.07 17.16
C ILE A 559 -3.11 11.47 17.93
N LYS A 560 -2.98 10.14 17.93
CA LYS A 560 -1.93 9.47 18.68
C LYS A 560 -0.53 9.97 18.28
N ASP A 561 0.19 10.49 19.27
CA ASP A 561 1.58 10.94 19.12
C ASP A 561 2.55 9.82 18.75
N MET A 562 3.63 10.18 18.05
CA MET A 562 4.77 9.30 17.81
C MET A 562 5.45 8.92 19.13
N HIS A 563 6.20 7.81 19.13
CA HIS A 563 7.03 7.46 20.29
C HIS A 563 8.33 8.25 20.35
N ILE A 564 8.83 8.72 19.21
CA ILE A 564 10.10 9.45 19.11
C ILE A 564 9.85 10.91 18.78
N CYS A 565 10.41 11.78 19.62
CA CYS A 565 10.43 13.22 19.40
C CYS A 565 11.42 13.58 18.29
N ARG A 566 10.96 14.07 17.13
CA ARG A 566 11.87 14.40 16.02
C ARG A 566 11.35 15.47 15.06
N SER A 567 12.29 16.24 14.51
CA SER A 567 12.09 17.11 13.35
C SER A 567 12.87 16.57 12.14
N ALA A 568 12.83 17.25 11.00
CA ALA A 568 13.61 16.93 9.81
C ALA A 568 13.45 15.50 9.27
N LEU A 569 12.39 14.83 9.72
CA LEU A 569 11.93 13.53 9.26
C LEU A 569 11.21 13.69 7.92
N SER A 570 11.10 12.59 7.21
CA SER A 570 10.25 12.48 6.04
C SER A 570 9.25 11.36 6.23
N CYS A 571 8.05 11.56 5.69
CA CYS A 571 6.99 10.56 5.70
C CYS A 571 6.76 9.98 4.31
N CYS A 572 6.16 8.80 4.26
CA CYS A 572 5.55 8.27 3.03
C CYS A 572 4.45 7.27 3.38
N VAL A 573 3.47 7.11 2.50
CA VAL A 573 2.40 6.12 2.66
C VAL A 573 2.70 4.87 1.83
N MET A 574 2.77 3.73 2.51
CA MET A 574 2.81 2.42 1.87
C MET A 574 1.38 1.99 1.53
N SER A 575 1.10 1.87 0.23
CA SER A 575 -0.18 1.42 -0.30
C SER A 575 0.00 0.51 -1.51
N GLY A 576 -1.06 -0.20 -1.93
CA GLY A 576 -1.03 -1.02 -3.15
C GLY A 576 -0.08 -2.23 -3.10
N VAL A 577 0.29 -2.71 -1.92
CA VAL A 577 1.08 -3.94 -1.71
C VAL A 577 0.18 -5.10 -1.26
N PRO A 578 0.61 -6.37 -1.39
CA PRO A 578 -0.14 -7.50 -0.88
C PRO A 578 -0.47 -7.36 0.61
N TYR A 579 -1.65 -7.80 0.99
CA TYR A 579 -2.16 -7.65 2.34
C TYR A 579 -1.25 -8.28 3.41
N ASP A 580 -0.67 -9.45 3.13
CA ASP A 580 0.27 -10.13 4.04
C ASP A 580 1.55 -9.31 4.31
N VAL A 581 1.83 -8.32 3.47
CA VAL A 581 2.92 -7.36 3.68
C VAL A 581 2.44 -6.24 4.59
N ILE A 582 1.28 -5.61 4.32
CA ILE A 582 0.68 -4.57 5.19
C ILE A 582 0.57 -5.05 6.63
N LYS A 583 0.07 -6.28 6.84
CA LYS A 583 -0.16 -6.86 8.17
C LYS A 583 1.10 -6.88 9.06
N ARG A 584 2.30 -6.95 8.47
CA ARG A 584 3.58 -6.98 9.23
C ARG A 584 3.94 -5.64 9.85
N TYR A 585 3.33 -4.56 9.38
CA TYR A 585 3.51 -3.20 9.89
C TYR A 585 2.31 -2.70 10.72
N CYS A 586 1.33 -3.56 10.95
CA CYS A 586 0.16 -3.26 11.78
C CYS A 586 0.45 -3.59 13.25
N VAL A 587 -0.27 -2.94 14.15
CA VAL A 587 -0.24 -3.35 15.56
C VAL A 587 -0.85 -4.74 15.71
N PRO A 588 -0.22 -5.69 16.44
CA PRO A 588 -0.78 -7.01 16.67
C PRO A 588 -2.20 -6.94 17.23
N ARG A 589 -3.14 -7.61 16.54
CA ARG A 589 -4.58 -7.63 16.92
C ARG A 589 -4.97 -8.84 17.76
N ASP A 590 -4.16 -9.90 17.68
CA ASP A 590 -4.34 -11.12 18.46
C ASP A 590 -3.31 -11.13 19.60
N PRO A 591 -3.68 -11.62 20.80
CA PRO A 591 -2.70 -11.83 21.85
C PRO A 591 -1.65 -12.80 21.32
N THR A 592 -0.39 -12.37 21.33
CA THR A 592 0.73 -13.29 21.14
C THR A 592 0.56 -14.41 22.14
N SER A 593 0.34 -15.64 21.67
CA SER A 593 0.54 -16.81 22.51
C SER A 593 1.95 -16.68 23.07
N SER A 594 2.05 -16.45 24.37
CA SER A 594 3.31 -16.49 25.07
C SER A 594 3.97 -17.84 24.80
N SER A 595 5.06 -17.80 24.03
CA SER A 595 6.22 -18.71 24.13
C SER A 595 5.94 -20.10 24.74
N ARG A 596 5.30 -21.00 23.99
CA ARG A 596 5.40 -22.46 24.15
C ARG A 596 4.98 -23.13 22.84
N ASP A 597 5.83 -23.04 21.81
CA ASP A 597 5.82 -23.94 20.65
C ASP A 597 7.09 -23.70 19.78
N THR A 598 8.26 -23.82 20.40
CA THR A 598 9.53 -24.12 19.70
C THR A 598 10.48 -24.78 20.70
N LEU A 599 10.17 -26.02 21.07
CA LEU A 599 11.10 -27.00 21.64
C LEU A 599 10.33 -28.32 21.68
N ASP A 600 10.24 -28.97 20.52
CA ASP A 600 10.35 -30.43 20.36
C ASP A 600 10.07 -30.79 18.89
N GLY A 601 10.98 -31.57 18.29
CA GLY A 601 10.69 -32.27 17.04
C GLY A 601 11.65 -32.06 15.87
N ALA A 602 12.97 -32.06 16.09
CA ALA A 602 13.93 -32.42 15.04
C ALA A 602 14.96 -33.42 15.58
N THR A 603 14.48 -34.59 15.99
CA THR A 603 15.30 -35.80 16.06
C THR A 603 14.56 -36.90 15.32
N SER A 604 14.94 -37.10 14.05
CA SER A 604 14.71 -38.36 13.36
C SER A 604 16.05 -38.90 12.86
N SER A 605 16.50 -39.92 13.58
CA SER A 605 17.16 -41.13 13.09
C SER A 605 18.06 -41.02 11.86
N ILE A 606 19.38 -41.06 12.09
CA ILE A 606 20.31 -41.73 11.18
C ILE A 606 21.07 -42.78 12.01
N ASN A 607 21.12 -43.97 11.42
CA ASN A 607 21.50 -45.27 11.99
C ASN A 607 22.85 -45.30 12.70
N ALA A 608 22.90 -46.14 13.74
CA ALA A 608 24.14 -46.75 14.20
C ALA A 608 24.43 -47.99 13.35
N GLU A 609 25.66 -48.10 12.85
CA GLU A 609 26.47 -49.32 12.87
C GLU A 609 27.90 -49.02 12.39
N ASP A 610 28.82 -49.82 12.91
CA ASP A 610 30.25 -49.94 12.60
C ASP A 610 31.30 -49.21 13.47
N ALA A 611 31.97 -50.09 14.23
CA ALA A 611 33.09 -49.95 15.13
C ALA A 611 34.42 -49.55 14.48
N VAL A 612 35.38 -49.19 15.36
CA VAL A 612 36.80 -49.61 15.41
C VAL A 612 37.81 -48.46 15.60
N LEU A 613 38.42 -48.46 16.79
CA LEU A 613 39.82 -48.17 17.19
C LEU A 613 40.65 -47.07 16.49
N SER A 614 41.11 -46.09 17.27
CA SER A 614 42.54 -45.73 17.51
C SER A 614 42.61 -44.47 18.38
N GLU A 615 43.00 -44.57 19.65
CA GLU A 615 44.36 -44.41 20.22
C GLU A 615 45.00 -43.00 20.16
N ARG A 616 45.32 -42.50 21.38
CA ARG A 616 46.37 -41.52 21.79
C ARG A 616 46.10 -40.05 21.46
N SER A 617 46.42 -39.05 22.30
CA SER A 617 47.23 -38.89 23.53
C SER A 617 46.88 -37.48 24.08
N GLY A 618 46.68 -37.26 25.38
CA GLY A 618 47.71 -36.93 26.37
C GLY A 618 47.36 -35.58 27.01
N ILE A 619 47.18 -35.50 28.35
CA ILE A 619 48.13 -34.91 29.33
C ILE A 619 48.03 -33.37 29.35
N THR A 620 47.85 -32.62 30.44
CA THR A 620 47.76 -32.81 31.92
C THR A 620 47.44 -31.42 32.54
N THR A 621 46.79 -31.41 33.73
CA THR A 621 47.04 -30.59 34.97
C THR A 621 47.34 -29.10 34.86
N ASP A 622 47.10 -28.22 35.82
CA ASP A 622 46.36 -28.05 37.08
C ASP A 622 46.84 -26.65 37.57
N ASP A 623 46.13 -26.06 38.53
CA ASP A 623 46.61 -25.05 39.50
C ASP A 623 46.88 -23.60 39.00
N GLU A 624 46.63 -22.53 39.75
CA GLU A 624 46.02 -22.30 41.06
C GLU A 624 45.67 -20.80 41.18
N GLU A 625 44.88 -20.51 42.20
CA GLU A 625 44.50 -19.22 42.77
C GLU A 625 45.70 -18.25 42.97
N ASP A 626 45.49 -16.93 42.85
CA ASP A 626 45.26 -16.13 44.07
C ASP A 626 44.95 -14.65 43.80
N GLN A 627 44.19 -14.10 44.75
CA GLN A 627 43.72 -12.72 44.85
C GLN A 627 44.83 -11.77 45.34
N VAL A 628 44.67 -10.46 45.11
CA VAL A 628 44.49 -9.42 46.17
C VAL A 628 44.75 -8.01 45.63
N LEU A 629 43.81 -7.14 46.02
CA LEU A 629 43.74 -5.68 46.04
C LEU A 629 45.04 -4.85 46.00
N HIS A 630 44.96 -3.68 45.34
CA HIS A 630 45.23 -2.38 45.98
C HIS A 630 44.80 -1.19 45.07
N GLN A 631 43.89 -0.35 45.57
CA GLN A 631 43.96 1.11 45.39
C GLN A 631 44.80 1.70 46.54
N PRO A 632 45.42 2.89 46.36
CA PRO A 632 44.81 4.08 46.97
C PRO A 632 45.01 5.43 46.22
N GLU A 633 44.01 6.30 46.44
CA GLU A 633 44.00 7.75 46.69
C GLU A 633 44.96 8.76 46.01
N ALA A 634 44.31 9.71 45.31
CA ALA A 634 44.36 11.18 45.41
C ALA A 634 45.70 11.93 45.57
N LEU A 635 45.96 12.86 44.63
CA LEU A 635 46.63 14.14 44.88
C LEU A 635 46.07 15.22 43.93
N ARG A 636 45.65 16.34 44.52
CA ARG A 636 45.31 17.62 43.87
C ARG A 636 46.58 18.30 43.35
N ALA A 637 46.48 18.95 42.19
CA ALA A 637 47.29 20.10 41.82
C ALA A 637 46.46 21.04 40.93
N GLU A 638 46.24 22.26 41.41
CA GLU A 638 45.79 23.43 40.64
C GLU A 638 47.00 23.99 39.88
N HIS A 639 46.85 24.31 38.59
CA HIS A 639 47.12 25.65 38.04
C HIS A 639 46.73 25.72 36.56
N ASP A 640 45.91 26.74 36.28
CA ASP A 640 45.66 27.52 35.07
C ASP A 640 46.54 27.28 33.82
N LEU A 641 45.90 27.13 32.65
CA LEU A 641 45.89 28.10 31.53
C LEU A 641 45.29 27.50 30.24
N GLU A 642 44.40 28.29 29.63
CA GLU A 642 43.98 28.34 28.22
C GLU A 642 43.01 27.26 27.68
N ASP A 643 41.73 27.46 27.95
CA ASP A 643 40.64 27.13 27.03
C ASP A 643 40.61 28.16 25.89
N SER A 644 40.54 27.70 24.64
CA SER A 644 40.28 28.54 23.46
C SER A 644 38.90 28.25 22.90
N ASP A 645 38.10 29.32 22.88
CA ASP A 645 36.70 29.44 22.54
C ASP A 645 36.31 28.95 21.13
N VAL A 646 35.14 28.32 21.04
CA VAL A 646 34.31 28.28 19.84
C VAL A 646 32.91 28.65 20.27
N ASP A 647 32.56 29.93 20.11
CA ASP A 647 31.18 30.40 20.26
C ASP A 647 30.87 31.50 19.24
N GLU A 648 29.57 31.56 18.91
CA GLU A 648 28.82 32.64 18.28
C GLU A 648 28.94 32.89 16.76
N MET A 649 27.81 32.70 16.05
CA MET A 649 27.25 33.67 15.10
C MET A 649 25.79 33.30 14.78
N ASP A 650 24.83 33.93 15.46
CA ASP A 650 23.68 34.61 14.84
C ASP A 650 22.77 35.24 15.91
N GLU A 651 23.13 36.44 16.37
CA GLU A 651 22.17 37.43 16.85
C GLU A 651 22.62 38.83 16.41
N SER A 652 21.62 39.63 16.04
CA SER A 652 21.63 41.05 15.69
C SER A 652 21.92 41.44 14.24
N GLU A 653 20.85 41.81 13.52
CA GLU A 653 20.79 43.12 12.87
C GLU A 653 19.34 43.61 12.82
N SER A 654 18.98 44.38 13.84
CA SER A 654 17.91 45.39 13.78
C SER A 654 18.51 46.70 14.28
N ASN A 655 18.70 47.65 13.37
CA ASN A 655 18.63 49.12 13.58
C ASN A 655 19.18 49.85 12.35
N LEU A 656 18.32 50.07 11.34
CA LEU A 656 17.97 51.38 10.75
C LEU A 656 17.03 51.21 9.55
#